data_AF-A0A6L7IHM5-F1
#
_entry.id   AF-A0A6L7IHM5-F1
#
_cell.length_a   1.000
_cell.length_b   1.000
_cell.length_c   1.000
_cell.angle_alpha   90.00
_cell.angle_beta   90.00
_cell.angle_gamma   90.00
#
_symmetry.space_group_name_H-M   'P 1'
#
loop_
_entity.id
_entity.type
_entity.pdbx_description
1 polymer ?
#
loop_
_entity_poly.entity_id
_entity_poly.type
_entity_poly.pdbx_seq_one_letter_code
_entity_poly.pdbx_strand_id
1 'polypeptide(L)'
;MHRIFIYLYYLISKNRVLSAVLTLGILLFCGFFASKINFEEDISQIIPKNEKSDLTAKVLRQLNFSDKIVVIIEKKNNLNDEFRLSETADAFLAQIKPLQNYIDAVEGKVDENQISETFDFVNQNLPLFLDEEDYKEIEHKLNNDSIAKQVEKNYRSLVSPTSLVTKEFIKKDPLGITFLGLKKLNTLNISEDFKLEDNYIISKDGKNLLLFISPKNKGSETKNNEFFVDELNKIKENLNHTFKGKTEISYFGSPVIAVANAEQIKKDIQNTVIISMTVLLILLMYYFRNFFTPLIVFLPTIVSVFISLMILYFIKDKVSAISLGIGAILIGITIDYALHILTHYKHNNNIEELYKEITQPVILSSVTTAVSFLCLVFVKSEALKDLGLFAAMTVFISSVAALIIVPQLYHPKSESQNSKTNFIDAIGNYPYEKNKPLVIICTLIIIACLFGFRHVGFNKNIGDLNYIPEELKINEAKIQKLSDITSKSVYAISYGNSEQEALEKNSQLSQLLEKEKKDGKILSYNSIGNIVLSEKKQREKLEQWNRFWNSDRKTETIHQLVKNGDKFGFNSSAFSRFDENLNKNYALLNLKDYSAVKAIQIKEFLSIEHGFYTISNVVKVDENNRNAFIQDVENNQKALAIDRQQMNENFLGLLKDDFNTLINYSLLAIILTIILFFRNFELSLLTMFPIVLTGIVTAGLLYFLGLELNIFSTVVCTLVFGVGDDFSIFLTKAMQKEHTTGKNELPTYRISIILAVFTTVLSIGSLIFAKHPALHSLALVALIGMFSVIVITSTLYPFWFRFLIINRTKKGLSPITLRLFLHSVVSFLYYGLFGFVISVLGSFFAKNAKGKSLYIIKLFVAKFLGSVLYTNFFVKKKIIRNPKEDFSRPAVIIANHTSFLDTLAVALVTPKIVFLVNDWVYNSPVFGKMVRALGFYPVSQGIENGLEKLREKADQGYSLIVFPEAERSYDNDVKRFHKGAFYLAEQLQLDILPVYIHGNSEVLPKGDFIIYNGKITIKIGERIPLRDESFGTTYSERTKKINAYFRKEFAALRHELEDENYFRYKLFLSFLYKENEVVKSIKEDFNQNKSVYSELNQIIPKDAVVFHIADDFGQKDILLSLQQAKRKIFSWIRDEEKRNIAENNYLVQKRSVFYIKNPFEITKKADILLISDPAFDFDEIKENYPFIILFNIKNKNFENLNYTKEYGSEFVSIFRVKK
;
A
#
# COMPACT_ATOMS: atom_id res chain seq x y z
N MET A 1 -18.73 20.46 -6.71
CA MET A 1 -17.32 20.85 -6.45
C MET A 1 -16.86 21.92 -7.44
N HIS A 2 -16.83 21.65 -8.76
CA HIS A 2 -16.33 22.60 -9.78
C HIS A 2 -16.95 24.02 -9.73
N ARG A 3 -18.26 24.16 -9.42
CA ARG A 3 -18.94 25.47 -9.32
C ARG A 3 -18.30 26.45 -8.33
N ILE A 4 -17.72 25.95 -7.22
CA ILE A 4 -17.05 26.78 -6.21
C ILE A 4 -15.79 27.41 -6.81
N PHE A 5 -15.00 26.61 -7.55
CA PHE A 5 -13.78 27.09 -8.18
C PHE A 5 -14.05 28.03 -9.35
N ILE A 6 -15.13 27.80 -10.12
CA ILE A 6 -15.59 28.75 -11.15
C ILE A 6 -15.96 30.10 -10.51
N TYR A 7 -16.73 30.09 -9.42
CA TYR A 7 -17.07 31.32 -8.70
C TYR A 7 -15.83 32.04 -8.15
N LEU A 8 -14.93 31.31 -7.49
CA LEU A 8 -13.65 31.85 -7.00
C LEU A 8 -12.80 32.42 -8.14
N TYR A 9 -12.80 31.76 -9.30
CA TYR A 9 -12.06 32.22 -10.46
C TYR A 9 -12.51 33.62 -10.91
N TYR A 10 -13.81 33.80 -11.10
CA TYR A 10 -14.37 35.10 -11.50
C TYR A 10 -14.23 36.17 -10.40
N LEU A 11 -14.34 35.78 -9.12
CA LEU A 11 -14.14 36.70 -7.98
C LEU A 11 -12.70 37.25 -7.93
N ILE A 12 -11.69 36.38 -8.07
CA ILE A 12 -10.27 36.76 -8.06
C ILE A 12 -9.93 37.55 -9.33
N SER A 13 -10.42 37.12 -10.49
CA SER A 13 -10.18 37.80 -11.76
C SER A 13 -10.75 39.24 -11.78
N LYS A 14 -11.83 39.49 -11.03
CA LYS A 14 -12.41 40.83 -10.84
C LYS A 14 -11.57 41.73 -9.91
N ASN A 15 -10.86 41.17 -8.92
CA ASN A 15 -10.17 41.90 -7.86
C ASN A 15 -8.65 41.62 -7.79
N ARG A 16 -7.97 41.53 -8.95
CA ARG A 16 -6.59 41.02 -9.09
C ARG A 16 -5.56 41.62 -8.13
N VAL A 17 -5.54 42.93 -7.96
CA VAL A 17 -4.56 43.63 -7.11
C VAL A 17 -4.78 43.27 -5.64
N LEU A 18 -6.03 43.32 -5.17
CA LEU A 18 -6.37 42.97 -3.79
C LEU A 18 -6.04 41.50 -3.50
N SER A 19 -6.36 40.60 -4.43
CA SER A 19 -6.04 39.17 -4.31
C SER A 19 -4.53 38.91 -4.29
N ALA A 20 -3.73 39.64 -5.09
CA ALA A 20 -2.28 39.51 -5.07
C ALA A 20 -1.67 39.98 -3.75
N VAL A 21 -2.12 41.13 -3.23
CA VAL A 21 -1.67 41.67 -1.93
C VAL A 21 -2.03 40.72 -0.79
N LEU A 22 -3.27 40.20 -0.77
CA LEU A 22 -3.71 39.23 0.24
C LEU A 22 -2.87 37.94 0.19
N THR A 23 -2.61 37.42 -1.01
CA THR A 23 -1.78 36.21 -1.20
C THR A 23 -0.36 36.42 -0.69
N LEU A 24 0.27 37.58 -1.01
CA LEU A 24 1.60 37.91 -0.51
C LEU A 24 1.61 38.07 1.02
N GLY A 25 0.57 38.69 1.58
CA GLY A 25 0.39 38.81 3.03
C GLY A 25 0.28 37.46 3.72
N ILE A 26 -0.51 36.52 3.16
CA ILE A 26 -0.61 35.15 3.65
C ILE A 26 0.74 34.44 3.58
N LEU A 27 1.47 34.57 2.47
CA LEU A 27 2.79 33.96 2.31
C LEU A 27 3.82 34.48 3.32
N LEU A 28 3.87 35.79 3.55
CA LEU A 28 4.77 36.39 4.56
C LEU A 28 4.40 35.93 5.97
N PHE A 29 3.10 35.85 6.28
CA PHE A 29 2.60 35.36 7.56
C PHE A 29 2.97 33.88 7.78
N CYS A 30 2.72 33.02 6.79
CA CYS A 30 3.12 31.61 6.86
C CYS A 30 4.64 31.45 6.95
N GLY A 31 5.40 32.24 6.18
CA GLY A 31 6.86 32.24 6.20
C GLY A 31 7.45 32.63 7.57
N PHE A 32 6.83 33.61 8.26
CA PHE A 32 7.23 33.99 9.61
C PHE A 32 7.13 32.82 10.59
N PHE A 33 6.00 32.11 10.63
CA PHE A 33 5.83 30.96 11.52
C PHE A 33 6.66 29.75 11.10
N ALA A 34 6.78 29.49 9.79
CA ALA A 34 7.66 28.42 9.28
C ALA A 34 9.12 28.62 9.72
N SER A 35 9.60 29.87 9.80
CA SER A 35 10.96 30.20 10.27
C SER A 35 11.21 29.93 11.77
N LYS A 36 10.14 29.71 12.55
CA LYS A 36 10.20 29.47 14.00
C LYS A 36 10.19 27.98 14.38
N ILE A 37 10.12 27.09 13.40
CA ILE A 37 10.14 25.64 13.64
C ILE A 37 11.52 25.19 14.09
N ASN A 38 11.56 24.40 15.16
CA ASN A 38 12.77 23.73 15.62
C ASN A 38 12.89 22.35 14.99
N PHE A 39 14.01 22.08 14.34
CA PHE A 39 14.30 20.79 13.72
C PHE A 39 15.17 19.90 14.62
N GLU A 40 14.83 18.61 14.67
CA GLU A 40 15.56 17.59 15.43
C GLU A 40 16.19 16.56 14.47
N GLU A 41 17.50 16.34 14.60
CA GLU A 41 18.32 15.52 13.67
C GLU A 41 18.61 14.10 14.21
N ASP A 42 17.93 13.68 15.28
CA ASP A 42 18.14 12.38 15.94
C ASP A 42 17.52 11.20 15.16
N ILE A 43 18.37 10.35 14.59
CA ILE A 43 17.98 9.16 13.80
C ILE A 43 17.29 8.10 14.67
N SER A 44 17.53 8.08 15.99
CA SER A 44 16.92 7.11 16.90
C SER A 44 15.40 7.26 17.02
N GLN A 45 14.82 8.38 16.57
CA GLN A 45 13.37 8.60 16.50
C GLN A 45 12.63 7.69 15.51
N ILE A 46 13.37 6.97 14.67
CA ILE A 46 12.82 5.94 13.78
C ILE A 46 12.47 4.66 14.56
N ILE A 47 13.09 4.42 15.72
CA ILE A 47 12.93 3.20 16.52
C ILE A 47 11.57 3.22 17.27
N PRO A 48 10.77 2.14 17.21
CA PRO A 48 9.45 2.10 17.82
C PRO A 48 9.48 2.02 19.35
N LYS A 49 8.49 2.64 20.00
CA LYS A 49 8.30 2.63 21.47
C LYS A 49 7.16 1.68 21.88
N ASN A 50 7.40 0.78 22.83
CA ASN A 50 6.46 -0.15 23.52
C ASN A 50 6.99 -0.42 24.94
N GLU A 51 6.17 -0.90 25.88
CA GLU A 51 6.56 -1.07 27.31
C GLU A 51 7.84 -1.90 27.55
N LYS A 52 7.99 -3.09 26.92
CA LYS A 52 9.23 -3.90 27.05
C LYS A 52 10.42 -3.18 26.40
N SER A 53 10.20 -2.58 25.22
CA SER A 53 11.23 -1.77 24.54
C SER A 53 11.53 -0.45 25.25
N ASP A 54 10.66 0.09 26.10
CA ASP A 54 10.91 1.32 26.86
C ASP A 54 11.87 1.03 28.02
N LEU A 55 11.72 -0.11 28.70
CA LEU A 55 12.71 -0.57 29.68
C LEU A 55 14.04 -0.87 28.99
N THR A 56 14.03 -1.61 27.89
CA THR A 56 15.25 -1.91 27.13
C THR A 56 15.88 -0.65 26.54
N ALA A 57 15.10 0.33 26.08
CA ALA A 57 15.59 1.61 25.56
C ALA A 57 16.14 2.51 26.69
N LYS A 58 15.50 2.53 27.87
CA LYS A 58 16.04 3.19 29.07
C LYS A 58 17.39 2.61 29.45
N VAL A 59 17.51 1.28 29.46
CA VAL A 59 18.75 0.57 29.74
C VAL A 59 19.82 0.82 28.66
N LEU A 60 19.46 0.83 27.37
CA LEU A 60 20.40 1.16 26.29
C LEU A 60 20.95 2.58 26.38
N ARG A 61 20.10 3.57 26.70
CA ARG A 61 20.49 4.98 26.84
C ARG A 61 21.54 5.21 27.92
N GLN A 62 21.74 4.22 28.77
CA GLN A 62 22.61 4.20 29.93
C GLN A 62 23.89 3.37 29.71
N LEU A 63 24.06 2.70 28.57
CA LEU A 63 25.28 1.94 28.24
C LEU A 63 26.40 2.89 27.79
N ASN A 64 27.30 3.23 28.72
CA ASN A 64 28.37 4.23 28.53
C ASN A 64 29.45 3.83 27.51
N PHE A 65 29.56 2.55 27.12
CA PHE A 65 30.56 2.09 26.16
C PHE A 65 30.19 2.38 24.69
N SER A 66 28.89 2.51 24.37
CA SER A 66 28.36 2.74 23.01
C SER A 66 28.94 3.99 22.34
N ASP A 67 29.18 5.03 23.14
CA ASP A 67 29.39 6.39 22.65
C ASP A 67 30.88 6.78 22.64
N LYS A 68 31.78 5.89 23.05
CA LYS A 68 33.23 6.16 23.06
C LYS A 68 33.79 6.26 21.64
N ILE A 69 34.81 7.12 21.50
CA ILE A 69 35.64 7.21 20.31
C ILE A 69 36.97 6.54 20.63
N VAL A 70 37.27 5.44 19.93
CA VAL A 70 38.54 4.75 20.03
C VAL A 70 39.52 5.42 19.08
N VAL A 71 40.67 5.85 19.60
CA VAL A 71 41.79 6.40 18.84
C VAL A 71 42.89 5.36 18.80
N ILE A 72 43.32 5.00 17.59
CA ILE A 72 44.37 4.04 17.33
C ILE A 72 45.56 4.79 16.75
N ILE A 73 46.73 4.62 17.37
CA ILE A 73 48.00 5.13 16.85
C ILE A 73 48.85 3.93 16.45
N GLU A 74 49.04 3.77 15.14
CA GLU A 74 49.73 2.62 14.53
C GLU A 74 51.16 3.02 14.10
N LYS A 75 52.14 2.17 14.41
CA LYS A 75 53.53 2.32 13.94
C LYS A 75 53.65 1.85 12.49
N LYS A 76 54.22 2.67 11.60
CA LYS A 76 54.47 2.28 10.20
C LYS A 76 55.80 1.52 10.05
N ASN A 77 55.81 0.44 9.28
CA ASN A 77 56.91 -0.54 9.15
C ASN A 77 58.26 -0.01 8.60
N ASN A 78 58.41 1.29 8.31
CA ASN A 78 59.51 1.79 7.48
C ASN A 78 60.63 2.56 8.21
N LEU A 79 60.73 2.50 9.55
CA LEU A 79 61.80 3.20 10.28
C LEU A 79 62.34 2.41 11.47
N ASN A 80 63.64 2.63 11.73
CA ASN A 80 64.45 2.11 12.84
C ASN A 80 63.69 2.07 14.18
N ASP A 81 64.01 1.06 15.01
CA ASP A 81 63.36 0.72 16.30
C ASP A 81 63.29 1.85 17.35
N GLU A 82 63.80 3.06 17.10
CA GLU A 82 63.90 4.15 18.09
C GLU A 82 62.61 4.99 18.29
N PHE A 83 61.67 5.05 17.34
CA PHE A 83 60.47 5.90 17.49
C PHE A 83 59.41 5.27 18.40
N ARG A 84 58.96 6.02 19.42
CA ARG A 84 57.96 5.58 20.40
C ARG A 84 56.56 6.10 20.08
N LEU A 85 55.56 5.23 20.19
CA LEU A 85 54.14 5.59 19.98
C LEU A 85 53.65 6.67 20.96
N SER A 86 54.26 6.72 22.16
CA SER A 86 53.98 7.70 23.21
C SER A 86 54.19 9.15 22.76
N GLU A 87 55.15 9.45 21.87
CA GLU A 87 55.37 10.80 21.33
C GLU A 87 54.17 11.32 20.54
N THR A 88 53.57 10.44 19.71
CA THR A 88 52.38 10.78 18.93
C THR A 88 51.15 10.90 19.84
N ALA A 89 51.05 10.04 20.87
CA ALA A 89 49.97 10.09 21.85
C ALA A 89 50.00 11.38 22.69
N ASP A 90 51.16 11.80 23.18
CA ASP A 90 51.30 13.04 23.94
C ASP A 90 50.99 14.28 23.07
N ALA A 91 51.41 14.28 21.80
CA ALA A 91 51.06 15.33 20.84
C ALA A 91 49.55 15.39 20.58
N PHE A 92 48.89 14.24 20.44
CA PHE A 92 47.43 14.15 20.33
C PHE A 92 46.72 14.69 21.57
N LEU A 93 47.11 14.23 22.77
CA LEU A 93 46.54 14.70 24.03
C LEU A 93 46.73 16.22 24.24
N ALA A 94 47.82 16.80 23.75
CA ALA A 94 48.04 18.24 23.80
C ALA A 94 47.10 19.02 22.87
N GLN A 95 46.87 18.53 21.65
CA GLN A 95 46.02 19.19 20.66
C GLN A 95 44.52 19.09 20.98
N ILE A 96 44.07 18.07 21.72
CA ILE A 96 42.66 17.95 22.12
C ILE A 96 42.29 18.76 23.38
N LYS A 97 43.27 19.34 24.11
CA LYS A 97 42.99 20.17 25.31
C LYS A 97 41.97 21.30 25.09
N PRO A 98 41.97 22.04 23.95
CA PRO A 98 40.93 23.04 23.67
C PRO A 98 39.51 22.47 23.55
N LEU A 99 39.37 21.15 23.30
CA LEU A 99 38.10 20.45 23.14
C LEU A 99 37.53 19.90 24.46
N GLN A 100 38.08 20.27 25.63
CA GLN A 100 37.62 19.81 26.94
C GLN A 100 36.13 20.06 27.21
N ASN A 101 35.50 21.04 26.55
CA ASN A 101 34.06 21.27 26.68
C ASN A 101 33.20 20.14 26.07
N TYR A 102 33.78 19.34 25.16
CA TYR A 102 33.12 18.24 24.46
C TYR A 102 33.59 16.85 24.94
N ILE A 103 34.63 16.80 25.77
CA ILE A 103 35.24 15.56 26.26
C ILE A 103 34.99 15.45 27.77
N ASP A 104 34.32 14.39 28.21
CA ASP A 104 34.15 14.08 29.63
C ASP A 104 35.43 13.44 30.23
N ALA A 105 36.01 12.49 29.50
CA ALA A 105 37.24 11.80 29.91
C ALA A 105 38.05 11.30 28.70
N VAL A 106 39.37 11.21 28.89
CA VAL A 106 40.27 10.49 27.98
C VAL A 106 41.00 9.41 28.77
N GLU A 107 40.90 8.17 28.31
CA GLU A 107 41.47 6.99 28.94
C GLU A 107 42.53 6.37 28.01
N GLY A 108 43.47 5.62 28.57
CA GLY A 108 44.57 4.99 27.82
C GLY A 108 45.97 5.36 28.31
N LYS A 109 46.07 6.37 29.20
CA LYS A 109 47.29 6.69 29.97
C LYS A 109 47.07 6.35 31.45
N VAL A 110 47.85 5.43 31.99
CA VAL A 110 47.82 5.02 33.40
C VAL A 110 48.72 5.95 34.21
N ASP A 111 48.18 6.54 35.28
CA ASP A 111 48.96 7.39 36.19
C ASP A 111 49.72 6.52 37.20
N GLU A 112 51.02 6.72 37.36
CA GLU A 112 51.86 5.97 38.30
C GLU A 112 51.36 6.09 39.75
N ASN A 113 50.69 7.20 40.11
CA ASN A 113 50.10 7.38 41.44
C ASN A 113 48.88 6.46 41.68
N GLN A 114 48.19 6.02 40.63
CA GLN A 114 47.00 5.16 40.76
C GLN A 114 47.31 3.78 41.32
N ILE A 115 48.52 3.25 41.08
CA ILE A 115 48.93 1.94 41.62
C ILE A 115 49.02 2.02 43.15
N SER A 116 49.61 3.10 43.68
CA SER A 116 49.70 3.31 45.12
C SER A 116 48.34 3.59 45.75
N GLU A 117 47.49 4.40 45.09
CA GLU A 117 46.12 4.68 45.56
C GLU A 117 45.27 3.40 45.62
N THR A 118 45.39 2.54 44.60
CA THR A 118 44.66 1.27 44.52
C THR A 118 45.15 0.29 45.60
N PHE A 119 46.47 0.20 45.80
CA PHE A 119 47.04 -0.59 46.90
C PHE A 119 46.49 -0.11 48.24
N ASP A 120 46.50 1.20 48.48
CA ASP A 120 46.05 1.79 49.74
C ASP A 120 44.56 1.56 49.98
N PHE A 121 43.74 1.68 48.94
CA PHE A 121 42.32 1.41 49.03
C PHE A 121 42.02 -0.06 49.37
N VAL A 122 42.69 -1.00 48.69
CA VAL A 122 42.55 -2.44 48.99
C VAL A 122 43.06 -2.75 50.38
N ASN A 123 44.21 -2.21 50.79
CA ASN A 123 44.77 -2.44 52.12
C ASN A 123 43.85 -1.93 53.24
N GLN A 124 43.27 -0.74 53.07
CA GLN A 124 42.37 -0.14 54.06
C GLN A 124 41.02 -0.84 54.19
N ASN A 125 40.65 -1.66 53.21
CA ASN A 125 39.35 -2.34 53.08
C ASN A 125 39.50 -3.84 52.74
N LEU A 126 40.64 -4.42 53.11
CA LEU A 126 41.08 -5.75 52.71
C LEU A 126 40.04 -6.88 52.88
N PRO A 127 39.27 -6.95 53.99
CA PRO A 127 38.26 -8.00 54.18
C PRO A 127 37.26 -8.13 53.04
N LEU A 128 36.93 -7.03 52.37
CA LEU A 128 35.91 -6.99 51.32
C LEU A 128 36.39 -7.64 50.01
N PHE A 129 37.71 -7.74 49.80
CA PHE A 129 38.33 -8.28 48.59
C PHE A 129 38.81 -9.74 48.74
N LEU A 130 38.63 -10.36 49.90
CA LEU A 130 39.06 -11.74 50.17
C LEU A 130 37.89 -12.72 50.04
N ASP A 131 38.15 -13.89 49.46
CA ASP A 131 37.22 -15.01 49.35
C ASP A 131 37.68 -16.19 50.23
N GLU A 132 36.86 -17.25 50.33
CA GLU A 132 37.15 -18.38 51.24
C GLU A 132 38.50 -19.07 50.97
N GLU A 133 38.91 -19.19 49.71
CA GLU A 133 40.22 -19.77 49.35
C GLU A 133 41.39 -18.86 49.78
N ASP A 134 41.19 -17.55 49.80
CA ASP A 134 42.25 -16.60 50.18
C ASP A 134 42.56 -16.73 51.69
N TYR A 135 41.56 -17.06 52.53
CA TYR A 135 41.79 -17.35 53.94
C TYR A 135 42.65 -18.59 54.19
N LYS A 136 42.56 -19.62 53.32
CA LYS A 136 43.46 -20.78 53.38
C LYS A 136 44.89 -20.37 52.99
N GLU A 137 45.06 -19.52 51.99
CA GLU A 137 46.38 -19.01 51.61
C GLU A 137 46.99 -18.13 52.71
N ILE A 138 46.18 -17.29 53.35
CA ILE A 138 46.61 -16.50 54.52
C ILE A 138 47.05 -17.44 55.63
N GLU A 139 46.28 -18.48 55.97
CA GLU A 139 46.66 -19.46 56.99
C GLU A 139 48.02 -20.14 56.69
N HIS A 140 48.29 -20.50 55.43
CA HIS A 140 49.61 -20.99 55.02
C HIS A 140 50.74 -19.96 55.18
N LYS A 141 50.46 -18.67 54.98
CA LYS A 141 51.43 -17.57 55.20
C LYS A 141 51.73 -17.32 56.68
N LEU A 142 50.82 -17.70 57.59
CA LEU A 142 50.98 -17.52 59.04
C LEU A 142 51.84 -18.60 59.71
N ASN A 143 52.19 -19.68 59.00
CA ASN A 143 53.13 -20.68 59.52
C ASN A 143 54.51 -20.06 59.82
N ASN A 144 55.15 -20.47 60.91
CA ASN A 144 56.43 -19.89 61.37
C ASN A 144 57.52 -19.89 60.28
N ASP A 145 57.66 -20.98 59.51
CA ASP A 145 58.64 -21.08 58.43
C ASP A 145 58.30 -20.15 57.24
N SER A 146 57.01 -19.93 56.98
CA SER A 146 56.53 -19.00 55.94
C SER A 146 56.82 -17.55 56.33
N ILE A 147 56.51 -17.17 57.58
CA ILE A 147 56.79 -15.82 58.11
C ILE A 147 58.29 -15.55 58.05
N ALA A 148 59.14 -16.49 58.50
CA ALA A 148 60.59 -16.34 58.47
C ALA A 148 61.13 -16.09 57.04
N LYS A 149 60.69 -16.89 56.06
CA LYS A 149 61.06 -16.72 54.64
C LYS A 149 60.55 -15.40 54.05
N GLN A 150 59.34 -14.99 54.41
CA GLN A 150 58.76 -13.74 53.91
C GLN A 150 59.49 -12.51 54.48
N VAL A 151 59.87 -12.52 55.76
CA VAL A 151 60.68 -11.47 56.37
C VAL A 151 62.07 -11.39 55.72
N GLU A 152 62.71 -12.52 55.43
CA GLU A 152 63.97 -12.55 54.67
C GLU A 152 63.80 -11.95 53.25
N LYS A 153 62.72 -12.29 52.55
CA LYS A 153 62.39 -11.73 51.23
C LYS A 153 62.16 -10.20 51.30
N ASN A 154 61.48 -9.73 52.33
CA ASN A 154 61.25 -8.31 52.58
C ASN A 154 62.58 -7.58 52.79
N TYR A 155 63.47 -8.13 53.63
CA TYR A 155 64.82 -7.58 53.84
C TYR A 155 65.60 -7.46 52.52
N ARG A 156 65.65 -8.55 51.73
CA ARG A 156 66.32 -8.55 50.41
C ARG A 156 65.74 -7.49 49.46
N SER A 157 64.43 -7.28 49.48
CA SER A 157 63.77 -6.27 48.64
C SER A 157 64.12 -4.85 49.10
N LEU A 158 64.15 -4.61 50.41
CA LEU A 158 64.48 -3.33 51.05
C LEU A 158 65.95 -2.90 50.87
N VAL A 159 66.88 -3.84 50.66
CA VAL A 159 68.29 -3.52 50.36
C VAL A 159 68.59 -3.46 48.86
N SER A 160 67.60 -3.70 48.00
CA SER A 160 67.73 -3.63 46.54
C SER A 160 67.25 -2.27 45.98
N PRO A 161 67.52 -1.95 44.71
CA PRO A 161 66.98 -0.74 44.06
C PRO A 161 65.45 -0.65 44.05
N THR A 162 64.74 -1.78 44.22
CA THR A 162 63.26 -1.80 44.30
C THR A 162 62.72 -1.25 45.63
N SER A 163 63.58 -0.96 46.61
CA SER A 163 63.23 -0.38 47.92
C SER A 163 62.55 0.98 47.82
N LEU A 164 62.83 1.76 46.76
CA LEU A 164 62.20 3.06 46.49
C LEU A 164 60.67 2.98 46.40
N VAL A 165 60.14 1.82 46.00
CA VAL A 165 58.70 1.58 45.84
C VAL A 165 58.19 0.57 46.87
N THR A 166 58.91 -0.54 47.07
CA THR A 166 58.46 -1.67 47.89
C THR A 166 58.44 -1.36 49.40
N LYS A 167 59.20 -0.36 49.87
CA LYS A 167 59.27 -0.01 51.29
C LYS A 167 57.92 0.36 51.90
N GLU A 168 57.13 1.17 51.21
CA GLU A 168 55.81 1.58 51.74
C GLU A 168 54.80 0.44 51.71
N PHE A 169 54.87 -0.46 50.72
CA PHE A 169 54.02 -1.66 50.67
C PHE A 169 54.36 -2.65 51.78
N ILE A 170 55.65 -2.96 51.98
CA ILE A 170 56.12 -3.88 53.04
C ILE A 170 55.77 -3.34 54.43
N LYS A 171 55.86 -2.02 54.65
CA LYS A 171 55.51 -1.39 55.94
C LYS A 171 54.01 -1.49 56.26
N LYS A 172 53.15 -1.42 55.24
CA LYS A 172 51.68 -1.53 55.39
C LYS A 172 51.22 -2.99 55.48
N ASP A 173 51.93 -3.89 54.82
CA ASP A 173 51.62 -5.31 54.75
C ASP A 173 52.88 -6.18 54.52
N PRO A 174 53.56 -6.61 55.58
CA PRO A 174 54.77 -7.40 55.50
C PRO A 174 54.52 -8.85 55.04
N LEU A 175 53.28 -9.34 55.08
CA LEU A 175 52.91 -10.69 54.67
C LEU A 175 52.43 -10.75 53.20
N GLY A 176 52.15 -9.59 52.61
CA GLY A 176 51.70 -9.46 51.23
C GLY A 176 50.28 -9.97 50.99
N ILE A 177 49.41 -9.90 51.99
CA ILE A 177 47.99 -10.31 51.92
C ILE A 177 47.19 -9.40 50.97
N THR A 178 47.50 -8.11 50.93
CA THR A 178 46.90 -7.08 50.08
C THR A 178 46.98 -7.45 48.60
N PHE A 179 48.03 -8.15 48.19
CA PHE A 179 48.19 -8.62 46.82
C PHE A 179 47.15 -9.69 46.41
N LEU A 180 46.58 -10.42 47.37
CA LEU A 180 45.45 -11.35 47.11
C LEU A 180 44.21 -10.57 46.71
N GLY A 181 43.91 -9.47 47.40
CA GLY A 181 42.82 -8.56 47.05
C GLY A 181 43.06 -7.81 45.73
N LEU A 182 44.29 -7.33 45.50
CA LEU A 182 44.66 -6.65 44.25
C LEU A 182 44.51 -7.56 43.02
N LYS A 183 44.78 -8.86 43.18
CA LYS A 183 44.57 -9.85 42.11
C LYS A 183 43.10 -9.91 41.66
N LYS A 184 42.14 -9.62 42.54
CA LYS A 184 40.70 -9.55 42.22
C LYS A 184 40.31 -8.28 41.49
N LEU A 185 41.07 -7.19 41.64
CA LEU A 185 40.86 -5.98 40.84
C LEU A 185 41.44 -6.17 39.43
N ASN A 186 42.52 -6.96 39.32
CA ASN A 186 43.15 -7.24 38.03
C ASN A 186 42.29 -8.11 37.09
N THR A 187 41.19 -8.71 37.58
CA THR A 187 40.21 -9.40 36.71
C THR A 187 39.31 -8.42 35.94
N LEU A 188 39.30 -7.13 36.28
CA LEU A 188 38.63 -6.09 35.49
C LEU A 188 39.50 -5.60 34.32
N ASN A 189 40.81 -5.82 34.37
CA ASN A 189 41.74 -5.32 33.36
C ASN A 189 41.77 -6.21 32.12
N ILE A 190 41.62 -5.54 30.98
CA ILE A 190 41.98 -5.80 29.59
C ILE A 190 42.62 -7.16 29.29
N SER A 191 42.14 -7.80 28.20
CA SER A 191 42.59 -9.10 27.68
C SER A 191 44.12 -9.27 27.64
N GLU A 192 44.59 -10.52 27.65
CA GLU A 192 46.03 -10.89 27.59
C GLU A 192 46.81 -10.36 26.35
N ASP A 193 46.15 -9.55 25.52
CA ASP A 193 46.59 -9.00 24.25
C ASP A 193 47.20 -7.60 24.37
N PHE A 194 47.17 -6.98 25.55
CA PHE A 194 47.69 -5.62 25.77
C PHE A 194 48.73 -5.58 26.90
N LYS A 195 49.67 -4.65 26.78
CA LYS A 195 50.74 -4.35 27.75
C LYS A 195 50.79 -2.85 28.02
N LEU A 196 51.34 -2.46 29.18
CA LEU A 196 51.66 -1.07 29.48
C LEU A 196 53.08 -0.75 29.05
N GLU A 197 53.26 0.33 28.29
CA GLU A 197 54.56 0.84 27.84
C GLU A 197 54.50 2.37 27.81
N ASP A 198 55.47 3.04 28.44
CA ASP A 198 55.47 4.49 28.68
C ASP A 198 54.14 5.02 29.28
N ASN A 199 53.57 4.27 30.24
CA ASN A 199 52.27 4.56 30.86
C ASN A 199 51.08 4.52 29.90
N TYR A 200 51.22 4.02 28.67
CA TYR A 200 50.14 3.86 27.71
C TYR A 200 49.74 2.40 27.48
N ILE A 201 48.48 2.19 27.10
CA ILE A 201 47.98 0.87 26.68
C ILE A 201 48.44 0.60 25.25
N ILE A 202 49.33 -0.38 25.09
CA ILE A 202 49.89 -0.80 23.81
C ILE A 202 49.55 -2.27 23.55
N SER A 203 49.30 -2.63 22.29
CA SER A 203 49.15 -4.03 21.89
C SER A 203 50.41 -4.84 22.24
N LYS A 204 50.24 -6.13 22.50
CA LYS A 204 51.34 -7.05 22.88
C LYS A 204 52.48 -7.07 21.86
N ASP A 205 52.15 -6.89 20.58
CA ASP A 205 53.12 -6.79 19.47
C ASP A 205 53.84 -5.43 19.38
N GLY A 206 53.49 -4.46 20.22
CA GLY A 206 54.12 -3.13 20.29
C GLY A 206 53.77 -2.19 19.13
N LYS A 207 52.83 -2.56 18.25
CA LYS A 207 52.56 -1.82 17.01
C LYS A 207 51.44 -0.79 17.14
N ASN A 208 50.55 -0.92 18.12
CA ASN A 208 49.34 -0.11 18.22
C ASN A 208 49.16 0.41 19.65
N LEU A 209 48.94 1.71 19.78
CA LEU A 209 48.57 2.36 21.03
C LEU A 209 47.08 2.75 20.96
N LEU A 210 46.33 2.47 22.02
CA LEU A 210 44.91 2.77 22.10
C LEU A 210 44.63 3.88 23.12
N LEU A 211 43.83 4.87 22.71
CA LEU A 211 43.20 5.84 23.60
C LEU A 211 41.68 5.78 23.42
N PHE A 212 40.93 6.09 24.47
CA PHE A 212 39.48 6.14 24.44
C PHE A 212 39.01 7.53 24.86
N ILE A 213 38.21 8.17 24.03
CA ILE A 213 37.59 9.46 24.33
C ILE A 213 36.13 9.21 24.67
N SER A 214 35.72 9.63 25.86
CA SER A 214 34.33 9.68 26.29
C SER A 214 33.76 11.05 25.96
N PRO A 215 32.92 11.19 24.90
CA PRO A 215 32.30 12.46 24.57
C PRO A 215 31.28 12.86 25.64
N LYS A 216 31.06 14.17 25.79
CA LYS A 216 30.08 14.73 26.72
C LYS A 216 28.64 14.61 26.20
N ASN A 217 28.46 14.70 24.88
CA ASN A 217 27.16 14.52 24.22
C ASN A 217 27.00 13.08 23.74
N LYS A 218 25.75 12.60 23.67
CA LYS A 218 25.47 11.22 23.21
C LYS A 218 25.77 11.06 21.73
N GLY A 219 26.05 9.83 21.29
CA GLY A 219 26.36 9.54 19.89
C GLY A 219 25.26 9.94 18.90
N SER A 220 23.99 9.91 19.32
CA SER A 220 22.83 10.29 18.49
C SER A 220 22.62 11.80 18.34
N GLU A 221 23.28 12.64 19.14
CA GLU A 221 23.17 14.10 19.10
C GLU A 221 24.09 14.70 18.02
N THR A 222 23.85 14.34 16.76
CA THR A 222 24.68 14.68 15.59
C THR A 222 25.05 16.17 15.53
N LYS A 223 24.07 17.06 15.66
CA LYS A 223 24.27 18.52 15.62
C LYS A 223 25.20 19.05 16.72
N ASN A 224 25.16 18.46 17.92
CA ASN A 224 26.02 18.87 19.03
C ASN A 224 27.45 18.28 18.90
N ASN A 225 27.61 17.22 18.12
CA ASN A 225 28.88 16.55 17.87
C ASN A 225 29.59 16.99 16.58
N GLU A 226 28.89 17.65 15.65
CA GLU A 226 29.44 18.10 14.35
C GLU A 226 30.75 18.87 14.53
N PHE A 227 30.73 19.95 15.32
CA PHE A 227 31.92 20.76 15.60
C PHE A 227 33.06 19.95 16.26
N PHE A 228 32.72 19.05 17.18
CA PHE A 228 33.70 18.23 17.89
C PHE A 228 34.40 17.24 16.95
N VAL A 229 33.63 16.57 16.09
CA VAL A 229 34.14 15.61 15.11
C VAL A 229 34.98 16.32 14.04
N ASP A 230 34.58 17.50 13.59
CA ASP A 230 35.35 18.31 12.64
C ASP A 230 36.72 18.72 13.18
N GLU A 231 36.78 19.18 14.43
CA GLU A 231 38.05 19.55 15.06
C GLU A 231 38.94 18.30 15.30
N LEU A 232 38.35 17.16 15.67
CA LEU A 232 39.10 15.89 15.75
C LEU A 232 39.68 15.47 14.39
N ASN A 233 38.93 15.64 13.29
CA ASN A 233 39.42 15.35 11.94
C ASN A 233 40.61 16.23 11.59
N LYS A 234 40.55 17.54 11.88
CA LYS A 234 41.66 18.48 11.66
C LYS A 234 42.90 18.09 12.46
N ILE A 235 42.73 17.71 13.73
CA ILE A 235 43.83 17.26 14.61
C ILE A 235 44.47 15.98 14.05
N LYS A 236 43.66 15.00 13.64
CA LYS A 236 44.11 13.76 13.00
C LYS A 236 44.93 14.04 11.76
N GLU A 237 44.42 14.86 10.83
CA GLU A 237 45.12 15.19 9.59
C GLU A 237 46.45 15.92 9.84
N ASN A 238 46.45 16.89 10.76
CA ASN A 238 47.66 17.63 11.14
C ASN A 238 48.74 16.71 11.73
N LEU A 239 48.35 15.80 12.64
CA LEU A 239 49.29 14.86 13.26
C LEU A 239 49.77 13.79 12.28
N ASN A 240 48.89 13.27 11.41
CA ASN A 240 49.28 12.34 10.35
C ASN A 240 50.26 12.97 9.35
N HIS A 241 50.13 14.28 9.10
CA HIS A 241 51.09 15.03 8.32
C HIS A 241 52.42 15.23 9.07
N THR A 242 52.36 15.60 10.36
CA THR A 242 53.53 15.86 11.20
C THR A 242 54.39 14.61 11.43
N PHE A 243 53.75 13.47 11.67
CA PHE A 243 54.42 12.18 11.93
C PHE A 243 54.44 11.25 10.70
N LYS A 244 54.32 11.83 9.49
CA LYS A 244 54.26 11.08 8.24
C LYS A 244 55.42 10.09 8.10
N GLY A 245 55.10 8.83 7.84
CA GLY A 245 56.07 7.73 7.70
C GLY A 245 56.53 7.11 9.02
N LYS A 246 56.19 7.70 10.18
CA LYS A 246 56.46 7.14 11.52
C LYS A 246 55.22 6.49 12.11
N THR A 247 54.13 7.25 12.24
CA THR A 247 52.87 6.78 12.82
C THR A 247 51.67 7.22 11.98
N GLU A 248 50.55 6.53 12.19
CA GLU A 248 49.25 6.89 11.65
C GLU A 248 48.21 6.87 12.77
N ILE A 249 47.55 8.00 12.98
CA ILE A 249 46.40 8.15 13.85
C ILE A 249 45.13 7.88 13.05
N SER A 250 44.28 7.04 13.61
CA SER A 250 42.94 6.75 13.11
C SER A 250 41.97 6.69 14.29
N TYR A 251 40.69 6.88 14.05
CA TYR A 251 39.69 6.71 15.08
C TYR A 251 38.38 6.16 14.54
N PHE A 252 37.57 5.62 15.44
CA PHE A 252 36.26 5.07 15.16
C PHE A 252 35.38 5.17 16.41
N GLY A 253 34.10 5.46 16.23
CA GLY A 253 33.14 5.57 17.32
C GLY A 253 31.76 5.99 16.84
N SER A 254 30.73 5.74 17.65
CA SER A 254 29.34 6.05 17.31
C SER A 254 29.10 7.53 16.95
N PRO A 255 29.60 8.53 17.71
CA PRO A 255 29.40 9.94 17.38
C PRO A 255 29.96 10.33 16.00
N VAL A 256 31.13 9.78 15.64
CA VAL A 256 31.79 10.06 14.35
C VAL A 256 30.98 9.49 13.19
N ILE A 257 30.46 8.25 13.34
CA ILE A 257 29.62 7.60 12.33
C ILE A 257 28.30 8.37 12.18
N ALA A 258 27.67 8.75 13.29
CA ALA A 258 26.39 9.45 13.27
C ALA A 258 26.48 10.82 12.57
N VAL A 259 27.54 11.61 12.84
CA VAL A 259 27.81 12.88 12.16
C VAL A 259 28.05 12.65 10.67
N ALA A 260 28.94 11.72 10.29
CA ALA A 260 29.21 11.42 8.89
C ALA A 260 27.95 10.96 8.13
N ASN A 261 27.08 10.20 8.79
CA ASN A 261 25.81 9.76 8.23
C ASN A 261 24.85 10.94 8.00
N ALA A 262 24.69 11.82 8.99
CA ALA A 262 23.81 13.01 8.90
C ALA A 262 24.29 14.01 7.83
N GLU A 263 25.59 14.29 7.77
CA GLU A 263 26.18 15.16 6.75
C GLU A 263 25.97 14.60 5.34
N GLN A 264 26.16 13.29 5.16
CA GLN A 264 25.96 12.65 3.87
C GLN A 264 24.50 12.73 3.43
N ILE A 265 23.53 12.50 4.34
CA ILE A 265 22.10 12.69 4.07
C ILE A 265 21.81 14.13 3.63
N LYS A 266 22.29 15.12 4.39
CA LYS A 266 22.08 16.55 4.09
C LYS A 266 22.64 16.92 2.72
N LYS A 267 23.87 16.49 2.43
CA LYS A 267 24.54 16.73 1.14
C LYS A 267 23.82 16.05 -0.02
N ASP A 268 23.40 14.80 0.16
CA ASP A 268 22.65 14.07 -0.86
C ASP A 268 21.29 14.72 -1.13
N ILE A 269 20.54 15.10 -0.10
CA ILE A 269 19.26 15.81 -0.28
C ILE A 269 19.48 17.13 -1.04
N GLN A 270 20.45 17.95 -0.63
CA GLN A 270 20.72 19.23 -1.30
C GLN A 270 21.08 19.04 -2.78
N ASN A 271 22.01 18.13 -3.06
CA ASN A 271 22.44 17.86 -4.44
C ASN A 271 21.30 17.30 -5.29
N THR A 272 20.57 16.32 -4.76
CA THR A 272 19.48 15.65 -5.50
C THR A 272 18.31 16.59 -5.77
N VAL A 273 17.94 17.45 -4.80
CA VAL A 273 16.96 18.53 -5.02
C VAL A 273 17.41 19.48 -6.12
N ILE A 274 18.65 19.96 -6.09
CA ILE A 274 19.17 20.91 -7.09
C ILE A 274 19.15 20.27 -8.49
N ILE A 275 19.62 19.02 -8.59
CA ILE A 275 19.63 18.26 -9.86
C ILE A 275 18.19 18.05 -10.35
N SER A 276 17.30 17.54 -9.50
CA SER A 276 15.89 17.31 -9.81
C SER A 276 15.22 18.59 -10.30
N MET A 277 15.36 19.70 -9.56
CA MET A 277 14.76 20.98 -9.91
C MET A 277 15.25 21.50 -11.24
N THR A 278 16.56 21.42 -11.50
CA THR A 278 17.17 21.88 -12.74
C THR A 278 16.64 21.07 -13.93
N VAL A 279 16.65 19.74 -13.82
CA VAL A 279 16.19 18.85 -14.90
C VAL A 279 14.69 19.00 -15.13
N LEU A 280 13.90 19.13 -14.06
CA LEU A 280 12.47 19.38 -14.12
C LEU A 280 12.15 20.71 -14.82
N LEU A 281 12.85 21.78 -14.45
CA LEU A 281 12.68 23.10 -15.06
C LEU A 281 12.99 23.06 -16.56
N ILE A 282 14.06 22.37 -16.97
CA ILE A 282 14.41 22.16 -18.38
C ILE A 282 13.31 21.38 -19.12
N LEU A 283 12.81 20.29 -18.54
CA LEU A 283 11.73 19.48 -19.12
C LEU A 283 10.46 20.32 -19.35
N LEU A 284 10.06 21.10 -18.34
CA LEU A 284 8.86 21.94 -18.42
C LEU A 284 9.04 23.10 -19.42
N MET A 285 10.23 23.71 -19.48
CA MET A 285 10.55 24.71 -20.51
C MET A 285 10.46 24.13 -21.92
N TYR A 286 10.98 22.91 -22.12
CA TYR A 286 10.89 22.21 -23.40
C TYR A 286 9.43 21.91 -23.79
N TYR A 287 8.61 21.42 -22.86
CA TYR A 287 7.22 21.04 -23.14
C TYR A 287 6.29 22.25 -23.39
N PHE A 288 6.36 23.27 -22.53
CA PHE A 288 5.51 24.45 -22.62
C PHE A 288 6.05 25.53 -23.56
N ARG A 289 7.32 25.42 -24.00
CA ARG A 289 8.00 26.40 -24.87
C ARG A 289 7.91 27.84 -24.34
N ASN A 290 7.91 27.99 -23.03
CA ASN A 290 7.83 29.27 -22.32
C ASN A 290 8.65 29.19 -21.03
N PHE A 291 9.51 30.18 -20.81
CA PHE A 291 10.35 30.29 -19.61
C PHE A 291 9.53 30.52 -18.33
N PHE A 292 8.41 31.23 -18.43
CA PHE A 292 7.59 31.60 -17.27
C PHE A 292 6.60 30.51 -16.84
N THR A 293 6.16 29.64 -17.75
CA THR A 293 5.17 28.59 -17.41
C THR A 293 5.67 27.65 -16.32
N PRO A 294 6.93 27.14 -16.33
CA PRO A 294 7.48 26.36 -15.22
C PRO A 294 7.33 27.04 -13.85
N LEU A 295 7.60 28.34 -13.75
CA LEU A 295 7.48 29.09 -12.49
C LEU A 295 6.05 29.08 -11.94
N ILE A 296 5.04 29.13 -12.82
CA ILE A 296 3.62 29.01 -12.43
C ILE A 296 3.33 27.63 -11.84
N VAL A 297 3.97 26.57 -12.35
CA VAL A 297 3.78 25.19 -11.86
C VAL A 297 4.31 25.00 -10.45
N PHE A 298 5.42 25.64 -10.10
CA PHE A 298 6.03 25.54 -8.77
C PHE A 298 5.30 26.35 -7.69
N LEU A 299 4.58 27.41 -8.08
CA LEU A 299 3.99 28.35 -7.13
C LEU A 299 2.97 27.70 -6.17
N PRO A 300 2.03 26.83 -6.62
CA PRO A 300 1.14 26.09 -5.72
C PRO A 300 1.89 25.25 -4.67
N THR A 301 2.94 24.54 -5.08
CA THR A 301 3.76 23.71 -4.20
C THR A 301 4.49 24.54 -3.15
N ILE A 302 5.07 25.69 -3.54
CA ILE A 302 5.75 26.58 -2.59
C ILE A 302 4.77 27.10 -1.55
N VAL A 303 3.60 27.58 -2.00
CA VAL A 303 2.52 28.04 -1.11
C VAL A 303 2.09 26.93 -0.15
N SER A 304 1.90 25.70 -0.64
CA SER A 304 1.47 24.58 0.19
C SER A 304 2.51 24.17 1.23
N VAL A 305 3.81 24.22 0.91
CA VAL A 305 4.87 23.92 1.87
C VAL A 305 4.89 24.94 3.01
N PHE A 306 4.82 26.24 2.71
CA PHE A 306 4.80 27.27 3.76
C PHE A 306 3.57 27.16 4.67
N ILE A 307 2.39 26.89 4.11
CA ILE A 307 1.18 26.69 4.91
C ILE A 307 1.31 25.42 5.77
N SER A 308 1.83 24.32 5.21
CA SER A 308 1.98 23.05 5.94
C SER A 308 2.99 23.17 7.08
N LEU A 309 4.10 23.88 6.86
CA LEU A 309 5.07 24.19 7.93
C LEU A 309 4.44 25.08 9.01
N MET A 310 3.71 26.13 8.64
CA MET A 310 2.96 26.94 9.61
C MET A 310 2.01 26.10 10.46
N ILE A 311 1.27 25.17 9.84
CA ILE A 311 0.35 24.29 10.58
C ILE A 311 1.14 23.37 11.52
N LEU A 312 2.24 22.77 11.06
CA LEU A 312 3.08 21.92 11.91
C LEU A 312 3.66 22.65 13.12
N TYR A 313 4.06 23.92 12.95
CA TYR A 313 4.51 24.76 14.06
C TYR A 313 3.48 24.85 15.20
N PHE A 314 2.19 24.87 14.89
CA PHE A 314 1.13 24.92 15.90
C PHE A 314 0.75 23.54 16.46
N ILE A 315 1.12 22.45 15.80
CA ILE A 315 0.81 21.08 16.23
C ILE A 315 1.97 20.48 17.06
N LYS A 316 3.22 20.83 16.74
CA LYS A 316 4.44 20.20 17.27
C LYS A 316 5.47 21.24 17.69
N ASP A 317 6.10 21.02 18.85
CA ASP A 317 7.21 21.86 19.35
C ASP A 317 8.53 21.64 18.58
N LYS A 318 8.75 20.42 18.11
CA LYS A 318 9.92 19.99 17.31
C LYS A 318 9.46 19.08 16.17
N VAL A 319 10.13 19.19 15.03
CA VAL A 319 9.87 18.37 13.84
C VAL A 319 11.15 17.66 13.42
N SER A 320 11.06 16.38 13.05
CA SER A 320 12.24 15.66 12.54
C SER A 320 12.78 16.29 11.25
N ALA A 321 14.09 16.57 11.20
CA ALA A 321 14.77 17.09 10.02
C ALA A 321 14.74 16.10 8.84
N ILE A 322 14.67 14.79 9.14
CA ILE A 322 14.60 13.72 8.12
C ILE A 322 13.30 13.85 7.30
N SER A 323 12.21 14.31 7.93
CA SER A 323 10.92 14.53 7.27
C SER A 323 10.97 15.61 6.18
N LEU A 324 11.85 16.62 6.33
CA LEU A 324 12.08 17.63 5.30
C LEU A 324 12.84 17.09 4.09
N GLY A 325 13.73 16.10 4.28
CA GLY A 325 14.49 15.49 3.20
C GLY A 325 13.62 14.83 2.13
N ILE A 326 12.50 14.25 2.55
CA ILE A 326 11.49 13.67 1.66
C ILE A 326 10.64 14.76 0.98
N GLY A 327 10.70 16.02 1.46
CA GLY A 327 10.11 17.18 0.79
C GLY A 327 10.59 17.33 -0.67
N ALA A 328 11.80 16.87 -0.99
CA ALA A 328 12.32 16.79 -2.36
C ALA A 328 11.44 15.94 -3.29
N ILE A 329 11.00 14.77 -2.80
CA ILE A 329 10.12 13.84 -3.51
C ILE A 329 8.71 14.42 -3.61
N LEU A 330 8.26 15.06 -2.53
CA LEU A 330 6.94 15.69 -2.43
C LEU A 330 6.75 16.81 -3.47
N ILE A 331 7.83 17.54 -3.80
CA ILE A 331 7.81 18.55 -4.85
C ILE A 331 7.46 17.91 -6.20
N GLY A 332 8.08 16.77 -6.55
CA GLY A 332 7.76 16.06 -7.79
C GLY A 332 6.27 15.71 -7.91
N ILE A 333 5.70 15.17 -6.83
CA ILE A 333 4.29 14.73 -6.78
C ILE A 333 3.33 15.92 -6.81
N THR A 334 3.60 16.96 -6.03
CA THR A 334 2.66 18.09 -5.87
C THR A 334 2.59 19.00 -7.10
N ILE A 335 3.65 19.04 -7.90
CA ILE A 335 3.71 19.77 -9.17
C ILE A 335 2.77 19.15 -10.20
N ASP A 336 2.50 17.85 -10.10
CA ASP A 336 1.68 17.12 -11.06
C ASP A 336 0.25 17.67 -11.12
N TYR A 337 -0.31 18.17 -10.01
CA TYR A 337 -1.63 18.81 -10.00
C TYR A 337 -1.68 20.06 -10.89
N ALA A 338 -0.63 20.90 -10.83
CA ALA A 338 -0.53 22.07 -11.70
C ALA A 338 -0.31 21.66 -13.16
N LEU A 339 0.43 20.58 -13.42
CA LEU A 339 0.62 20.03 -14.77
C LEU A 339 -0.66 19.46 -15.37
N HIS A 340 -1.49 18.79 -14.57
CA HIS A 340 -2.81 18.32 -14.96
C HIS A 340 -3.71 19.47 -15.43
N ILE A 341 -3.75 20.55 -14.65
CA ILE A 341 -4.56 21.72 -14.99
C ILE A 341 -4.01 22.42 -16.24
N LEU A 342 -2.69 22.65 -16.32
CA LEU A 342 -2.07 23.33 -17.46
C LEU A 342 -2.19 22.56 -18.77
N THR A 343 -2.01 21.25 -18.73
CA THR A 343 -2.08 20.41 -19.93
C THR A 343 -3.50 20.41 -20.51
N HIS A 344 -4.52 20.34 -19.64
CA HIS A 344 -5.91 20.47 -20.06
C HIS A 344 -6.22 21.89 -20.56
N TYR A 345 -5.77 22.93 -19.85
CA TYR A 345 -6.04 24.31 -20.26
C TYR A 345 -5.33 24.69 -21.57
N LYS A 346 -4.19 24.05 -21.89
CA LYS A 346 -3.50 24.19 -23.17
C LYS A 346 -4.29 23.60 -24.34
N HIS A 347 -5.06 22.53 -24.11
CA HIS A 347 -5.85 21.85 -25.16
C HIS A 347 -7.30 22.33 -25.23
N ASN A 348 -7.84 22.84 -24.12
CA ASN A 348 -9.19 23.38 -24.04
C ASN A 348 -9.15 24.79 -23.45
N ASN A 349 -9.48 25.79 -24.26
CA ASN A 349 -9.43 27.20 -23.87
C ASN A 349 -10.64 27.65 -23.02
N ASN A 350 -11.63 26.78 -22.78
CA ASN A 350 -12.81 27.10 -21.98
C ASN A 350 -12.56 26.83 -20.49
N ILE A 351 -12.60 27.88 -19.66
CA ILE A 351 -12.36 27.81 -18.22
C ILE A 351 -13.41 26.99 -17.47
N GLU A 352 -14.68 27.05 -17.88
CA GLU A 352 -15.75 26.32 -17.20
C GLU A 352 -15.66 24.82 -17.49
N GLU A 353 -15.33 24.46 -18.73
CA GLU A 353 -15.09 23.09 -19.14
C GLU A 353 -13.83 22.52 -18.46
N LEU A 354 -12.76 23.31 -18.37
CA LEU A 354 -11.55 22.94 -17.61
C LEU A 354 -11.89 22.57 -16.16
N TYR A 355 -12.62 23.43 -15.44
CA TYR A 355 -13.00 23.15 -14.06
C TYR A 355 -13.95 21.96 -13.96
N LYS A 356 -14.87 21.78 -14.90
CA LYS A 356 -15.79 20.62 -14.93
C LYS A 356 -15.01 19.30 -15.07
N GLU A 357 -14.00 19.28 -15.94
CA GLU A 357 -13.16 18.11 -16.20
C GLU A 357 -12.17 17.82 -15.06
N ILE A 358 -11.43 18.82 -14.60
CA ILE A 358 -10.20 18.59 -13.83
C ILE A 358 -10.41 18.65 -12.31
N THR A 359 -11.44 19.35 -11.82
CA THR A 359 -11.63 19.58 -10.37
C THR A 359 -11.82 18.26 -9.62
N GLN A 360 -12.72 17.40 -10.10
CA GLN A 360 -13.00 16.14 -9.41
C GLN A 360 -11.78 15.19 -9.40
N PRO A 361 -11.10 14.90 -10.52
CA PRO A 361 -9.94 14.02 -10.50
C PRO A 361 -8.78 14.60 -9.67
N VAL A 362 -8.47 15.90 -9.76
CA VAL A 362 -7.39 16.53 -8.97
C VAL A 362 -7.66 16.45 -7.46
N ILE A 363 -8.88 16.78 -7.01
CA ILE A 363 -9.22 16.70 -5.59
C ILE A 363 -9.19 15.24 -5.12
N LEU A 364 -9.79 14.32 -5.88
CA LEU A 364 -9.83 12.90 -5.52
C LEU A 364 -8.42 12.32 -5.39
N SER A 365 -7.58 12.56 -6.39
CA SER A 365 -6.16 12.19 -6.41
C SER A 365 -5.43 12.73 -5.18
N SER A 366 -5.51 14.05 -4.93
CA SER A 366 -4.84 14.62 -3.75
C SER A 366 -5.34 14.06 -2.41
N VAL A 367 -6.63 13.71 -2.31
CA VAL A 367 -7.18 13.11 -1.08
C VAL A 367 -6.69 11.68 -0.92
N THR A 368 -6.60 10.86 -1.97
CA THR A 368 -6.09 9.49 -1.84
C THR A 368 -4.61 9.47 -1.50
N THR A 369 -3.80 10.31 -2.15
CA THR A 369 -2.38 10.48 -1.82
C THR A 369 -2.20 11.00 -0.38
N ALA A 370 -2.96 12.02 0.04
CA ALA A 370 -2.86 12.58 1.39
C ALA A 370 -3.29 11.56 2.47
N VAL A 371 -4.36 10.80 2.22
CA VAL A 371 -4.80 9.72 3.12
C VAL A 371 -3.75 8.61 3.22
N SER A 372 -3.07 8.26 2.13
CA SER A 372 -1.96 7.29 2.16
C SER A 372 -0.83 7.76 3.09
N PHE A 373 -0.45 9.04 3.02
CA PHE A 373 0.55 9.62 3.93
C PHE A 373 0.05 9.71 5.38
N LEU A 374 -1.23 10.03 5.61
CA LEU A 374 -1.80 10.04 6.96
C LEU A 374 -1.77 8.67 7.63
N CYS A 375 -1.73 7.57 6.88
CA CYS A 375 -1.56 6.23 7.46
C CYS A 375 -0.23 6.08 8.23
N LEU A 376 0.81 6.88 7.91
CA LEU A 376 2.08 6.90 8.66
C LEU A 376 1.91 7.38 10.11
N VAL A 377 0.83 8.10 10.41
CA VAL A 377 0.53 8.55 11.79
C VAL A 377 0.30 7.36 12.73
N PHE A 378 -0.12 6.21 12.20
CA PHE A 378 -0.34 4.98 12.99
C PHE A 378 0.95 4.20 13.29
N VAL A 379 2.09 4.57 12.70
CA VAL A 379 3.38 3.94 13.00
C VAL A 379 3.90 4.43 14.33
N LYS A 380 4.56 3.54 15.08
CA LYS A 380 5.17 3.86 16.39
C LYS A 380 6.48 4.65 16.30
N SER A 381 6.70 5.43 15.25
CA SER A 381 7.89 6.27 15.04
C SER A 381 7.48 7.74 14.90
N GLU A 382 8.09 8.64 15.69
CA GLU A 382 7.77 10.07 15.63
C GLU A 382 8.22 10.72 14.31
N ALA A 383 9.40 10.36 13.80
CA ALA A 383 9.89 10.88 12.53
C ALA A 383 8.94 10.55 11.37
N LEU A 384 8.40 9.33 11.33
CA LEU A 384 7.45 8.92 10.28
C LEU A 384 6.07 9.55 10.44
N LYS A 385 5.61 9.81 11.67
CA LYS A 385 4.38 10.58 11.93
C LYS A 385 4.51 12.01 11.41
N ASP A 386 5.61 12.68 11.73
CA ASP A 386 5.90 14.04 11.27
C ASP A 386 5.93 14.11 9.73
N LEU A 387 6.58 13.13 9.11
CA LEU A 387 6.59 12.97 7.66
C LEU A 387 5.18 12.80 7.08
N GLY A 388 4.39 11.89 7.63
CA GLY A 388 3.03 11.62 7.16
C GLY A 388 2.12 12.85 7.25
N LEU A 389 2.18 13.57 8.36
CA LEU A 389 1.43 14.82 8.57
C LEU A 389 1.88 15.90 7.56
N PHE A 390 3.18 16.15 7.46
CA PHE A 390 3.73 17.15 6.54
C PHE A 390 3.33 16.86 5.08
N ALA A 391 3.52 15.62 4.64
CA ALA A 391 3.25 15.21 3.27
C ALA A 391 1.75 15.28 2.94
N ALA A 392 0.88 14.79 3.83
CA ALA A 392 -0.56 14.82 3.63
C ALA A 392 -1.12 16.25 3.49
N MET A 393 -0.70 17.15 4.38
CA MET A 393 -1.11 18.55 4.33
C MET A 393 -0.61 19.24 3.05
N THR A 394 0.66 19.04 2.71
CA THR A 394 1.26 19.67 1.53
C THR A 394 0.57 19.21 0.25
N VAL A 395 0.29 17.92 0.12
CA VAL A 395 -0.38 17.35 -1.06
C VAL A 395 -1.78 17.92 -1.25
N PHE A 396 -2.60 17.88 -0.21
CA PHE A 396 -3.97 18.37 -0.28
C PHE A 396 -4.03 19.89 -0.50
N ILE A 397 -3.19 20.65 0.20
CA ILE A 397 -3.13 22.11 0.04
C ILE A 397 -2.59 22.48 -1.35
N SER A 398 -1.62 21.73 -1.90
CA SER A 398 -1.08 21.99 -3.23
C SER A 398 -2.15 21.81 -4.31
N SER A 399 -2.99 20.77 -4.22
CA SER A 399 -4.04 20.55 -5.22
C SER A 399 -5.09 21.66 -5.23
N VAL A 400 -5.51 22.13 -4.05
CA VAL A 400 -6.43 23.26 -3.89
C VAL A 400 -5.77 24.56 -4.37
N ALA A 401 -4.51 24.80 -4.00
CA ALA A 401 -3.75 25.95 -4.46
C ALA A 401 -3.56 25.93 -5.98
N ALA A 402 -3.34 24.77 -6.59
CA ALA A 402 -3.19 24.62 -8.04
C ALA A 402 -4.49 24.98 -8.77
N LEU A 403 -5.65 24.53 -8.28
CA LEU A 403 -6.97 24.88 -8.85
C LEU A 403 -7.29 26.39 -8.76
N ILE A 404 -6.70 27.10 -7.81
CA ILE A 404 -6.90 28.55 -7.61
C ILE A 404 -5.86 29.36 -8.40
N ILE A 405 -4.58 29.03 -8.30
CA ILE A 405 -3.45 29.84 -8.79
C ILE A 405 -3.22 29.62 -10.29
N VAL A 406 -3.23 28.37 -10.75
CA VAL A 406 -2.80 28.04 -12.12
C VAL A 406 -3.70 28.67 -13.18
N PRO A 407 -5.05 28.56 -13.11
CA PRO A 407 -5.93 29.15 -14.13
C PRO A 407 -5.93 30.68 -14.13
N GLN A 408 -5.50 31.32 -13.04
CA GLN A 408 -5.40 32.78 -12.93
C GLN A 408 -4.15 33.35 -13.59
N LEU A 409 -3.03 32.61 -13.52
CA LEU A 409 -1.73 33.08 -13.99
C LEU A 409 -1.39 32.58 -15.40
N TYR A 410 -1.95 31.45 -15.81
CA TYR A 410 -1.73 30.91 -17.14
C TYR A 410 -2.90 31.25 -18.05
N HIS A 411 -2.59 31.80 -19.23
CA HIS A 411 -3.55 31.99 -20.30
C HIS A 411 -3.03 31.31 -21.57
N PRO A 412 -3.77 30.32 -22.13
CA PRO A 412 -3.36 29.69 -23.37
C PRO A 412 -3.38 30.71 -24.53
N LYS A 413 -2.43 30.63 -25.44
CA LYS A 413 -2.43 31.47 -26.66
C LYS A 413 -3.64 31.08 -27.51
N SER A 414 -4.49 32.03 -27.86
CA SER A 414 -5.52 31.82 -28.89
C SER A 414 -4.80 31.59 -30.21
N GLU A 415 -5.10 30.47 -30.86
CA GLU A 415 -4.53 30.02 -32.15
C GLU A 415 -3.15 29.31 -32.09
N SER A 416 -3.18 27.98 -32.17
CA SER A 416 -2.54 27.28 -33.31
C SER A 416 -3.17 25.89 -33.47
N GLN A 417 -3.92 25.69 -34.57
CA GLN A 417 -4.44 24.37 -34.97
C GLN A 417 -3.33 23.39 -35.40
N ASN A 418 -2.05 23.82 -35.41
CA ASN A 418 -0.88 23.01 -35.74
C ASN A 418 0.21 23.14 -34.66
N SER A 419 -0.10 22.71 -33.44
CA SER A 419 0.94 22.35 -32.48
C SER A 419 1.75 21.19 -33.07
N LYS A 420 2.96 21.45 -33.60
CA LYS A 420 3.92 20.40 -33.98
C LYS A 420 4.03 19.42 -32.81
N THR A 421 3.63 18.17 -33.02
CA THR A 421 3.63 17.12 -32.00
C THR A 421 5.04 16.94 -31.45
N ASN A 422 5.24 17.27 -30.18
CA ASN A 422 6.49 16.97 -29.50
C ASN A 422 6.57 15.46 -29.21
N PHE A 423 7.75 14.97 -28.81
CA PHE A 423 7.94 13.56 -28.44
C PHE A 423 6.95 13.09 -27.37
N ILE A 424 6.66 13.92 -26.37
CA ILE A 424 5.69 13.63 -25.30
C ILE A 424 4.27 13.49 -25.87
N ASP A 425 3.89 14.34 -26.83
CA ASP A 425 2.59 14.24 -27.50
C ASP A 425 2.50 12.97 -28.35
N ALA A 426 3.60 12.55 -29.00
CA ALA A 426 3.64 11.32 -29.79
C ALA A 426 3.44 10.07 -28.92
N ILE A 427 4.06 10.03 -27.74
CA ILE A 427 3.88 8.95 -26.75
C ILE A 427 2.43 8.95 -26.23
N GLY A 428 1.90 10.10 -25.79
CA GLY A 428 0.55 10.17 -25.23
C GLY A 428 -0.58 9.83 -26.21
N ASN A 429 -0.38 10.12 -27.50
CA ASN A 429 -1.33 9.78 -28.56
C ASN A 429 -1.27 8.30 -29.00
N TYR A 430 -0.24 7.55 -28.61
CA TYR A 430 -0.10 6.15 -29.03
C TYR A 430 -1.20 5.26 -28.39
N PRO A 431 -1.93 4.46 -29.17
CA PRO A 431 -3.01 3.62 -28.66
C PRO A 431 -2.47 2.29 -28.09
N TYR A 432 -1.80 2.37 -26.94
CA TYR A 432 -1.18 1.24 -26.23
C TYR A 432 -2.11 0.02 -26.08
N GLU A 433 -3.38 0.24 -25.79
CA GLU A 433 -4.38 -0.81 -25.56
C GLU A 433 -4.74 -1.60 -26.82
N LYS A 434 -4.43 -1.08 -28.01
CA LYS A 434 -4.67 -1.76 -29.30
C LYS A 434 -3.48 -2.61 -29.74
N ASN A 435 -2.30 -2.41 -29.15
CA ASN A 435 -1.09 -3.16 -29.49
C ASN A 435 -1.12 -4.53 -28.79
N LYS A 436 -1.59 -5.56 -29.51
CA LYS A 436 -1.70 -6.93 -28.98
C LYS A 436 -0.37 -7.50 -28.46
N PRO A 437 0.77 -7.40 -29.19
CA PRO A 437 2.07 -7.80 -28.66
C PRO A 437 2.39 -7.19 -27.30
N LEU A 438 2.17 -5.87 -27.15
CA LEU A 438 2.44 -5.17 -25.90
C LEU A 438 1.58 -5.70 -24.75
N VAL A 439 0.28 -5.89 -24.97
CA VAL A 439 -0.64 -6.45 -23.97
C VAL A 439 -0.24 -7.88 -23.59
N ILE A 440 0.17 -8.71 -24.55
CA ILE A 440 0.62 -10.09 -24.31
C ILE A 440 1.90 -10.09 -23.46
N ILE A 441 2.90 -9.28 -23.84
CA ILE A 441 4.17 -9.18 -23.09
C ILE A 441 3.90 -8.70 -21.67
N CYS A 442 3.10 -7.65 -21.48
CA CYS A 442 2.73 -7.16 -20.15
C CYS A 442 2.06 -8.26 -19.32
N THR A 443 1.12 -9.00 -19.93
CA THR A 443 0.43 -10.10 -19.26
C THR A 443 1.38 -11.23 -18.86
N LEU A 444 2.36 -11.58 -19.71
CA LEU A 444 3.39 -12.58 -19.39
C LEU A 444 4.30 -12.13 -18.24
N ILE A 445 4.74 -10.86 -18.23
CA ILE A 445 5.54 -10.29 -17.14
C ILE A 445 4.77 -10.35 -15.82
N ILE A 446 3.48 -10.00 -15.83
CA ILE A 446 2.60 -10.11 -14.66
C ILE A 446 2.52 -11.55 -14.16
N ILE A 447 2.34 -12.52 -15.06
CA ILE A 447 2.30 -13.94 -14.71
C ILE A 447 3.62 -14.37 -14.08
N ALA A 448 4.77 -13.98 -14.64
CA ALA A 448 6.07 -14.26 -14.03
C ALA A 448 6.20 -13.62 -12.63
N CYS A 449 5.81 -12.36 -12.47
CA CYS A 449 5.84 -11.65 -11.19
C CYS A 449 4.90 -12.25 -10.14
N LEU A 450 3.79 -12.88 -10.54
CA LEU A 450 2.91 -13.62 -9.64
C LEU A 450 3.60 -14.83 -8.96
N PHE A 451 4.65 -15.39 -9.56
CA PHE A 451 5.48 -16.40 -8.91
C PHE A 451 6.58 -15.77 -8.03
N GLY A 452 7.12 -14.62 -8.44
CA GLY A 452 8.20 -13.93 -7.73
C GLY A 452 7.76 -13.16 -6.47
N PHE A 453 6.56 -12.56 -6.45
CA PHE A 453 6.19 -11.61 -5.39
C PHE A 453 6.18 -12.20 -3.97
N ARG A 454 5.93 -13.50 -3.83
CA ARG A 454 5.93 -14.19 -2.52
C ARG A 454 7.33 -14.43 -1.97
N HIS A 455 8.36 -14.29 -2.79
CA HIS A 455 9.74 -14.62 -2.46
C HIS A 455 10.62 -13.37 -2.23
N VAL A 456 10.04 -12.16 -2.29
CA VAL A 456 10.79 -10.93 -2.02
C VAL A 456 11.29 -10.92 -0.57
N GLY A 457 12.61 -10.75 -0.40
CA GLY A 457 13.26 -10.69 0.91
C GLY A 457 13.08 -9.34 1.61
N PHE A 458 13.29 -9.32 2.93
CA PHE A 458 13.37 -8.10 3.73
C PHE A 458 14.73 -8.04 4.43
N ASN A 459 15.52 -7.00 4.17
CA ASN A 459 16.82 -6.79 4.80
C ASN A 459 16.60 -6.49 6.30
N LYS A 460 17.16 -7.37 7.15
CA LYS A 460 17.05 -7.32 8.62
C LYS A 460 18.27 -6.69 9.31
N ASN A 461 19.16 -6.02 8.58
CA ASN A 461 20.34 -5.38 9.15
C ASN A 461 20.25 -3.84 8.99
N ILE A 462 20.05 -3.13 10.10
CA ILE A 462 20.07 -1.65 10.13
C ILE A 462 21.44 -1.11 9.71
N GLY A 463 22.53 -1.83 10.01
CA GLY A 463 23.89 -1.39 9.68
C GLY A 463 24.10 -1.16 8.19
N ASP A 464 23.48 -1.98 7.34
CA ASP A 464 23.57 -1.87 5.88
C ASP A 464 22.90 -0.60 5.33
N LEU A 465 22.03 0.03 6.12
CA LEU A 465 21.32 1.26 5.74
C LEU A 465 22.11 2.51 6.10
N ASN A 466 23.10 2.41 6.99
CA ASN A 466 23.94 3.52 7.40
C ASN A 466 25.03 3.80 6.36
N TYR A 467 25.29 5.08 6.13
CA TYR A 467 26.47 5.52 5.45
C TYR A 467 27.67 5.51 6.41
N ILE A 468 28.63 4.63 6.14
CA ILE A 468 29.93 4.62 6.81
C ILE A 468 31.00 4.94 5.75
N PRO A 469 31.72 6.07 5.88
CA PRO A 469 32.88 6.38 5.05
C PRO A 469 33.88 5.21 4.99
N GLU A 470 34.50 4.99 3.83
CA GLU A 470 35.47 3.88 3.66
C GLU A 470 36.63 3.94 4.67
N GLU A 471 37.09 5.14 5.03
CA GLU A 471 38.10 5.31 6.08
C GLU A 471 37.63 4.75 7.43
N LEU A 472 36.38 5.01 7.82
CA LEU A 472 35.82 4.51 9.09
C LEU A 472 35.57 3.01 9.06
N LYS A 473 35.23 2.41 7.91
CA LYS A 473 35.14 0.94 7.77
C LYS A 473 36.51 0.28 7.93
N ILE A 474 37.57 0.88 7.37
CA ILE A 474 38.94 0.41 7.57
C ILE A 474 39.31 0.50 9.05
N ASN A 475 38.98 1.61 9.72
CA ASN A 475 39.25 1.80 11.15
C ASN A 475 38.46 0.81 12.02
N GLU A 476 37.21 0.49 11.67
CA GLU A 476 36.42 -0.56 12.32
C GLU A 476 37.12 -1.93 12.23
N ALA A 477 37.56 -2.31 11.03
CA ALA A 477 38.26 -3.56 10.79
C ALA A 477 39.63 -3.61 11.51
N LYS A 478 40.30 -2.46 11.68
CA LYS A 478 41.52 -2.35 12.50
C LYS A 478 41.21 -2.65 13.97
N ILE A 479 40.17 -2.03 14.56
CA ILE A 479 39.78 -2.30 15.95
C ILE A 479 39.40 -3.77 16.14
N GLN A 480 38.64 -4.33 15.19
CA GLN A 480 38.23 -5.74 15.24
C GLN A 480 39.40 -6.72 15.24
N LYS A 481 40.53 -6.35 14.62
CA LYS A 481 41.76 -7.16 14.64
C LYS A 481 42.60 -6.94 15.89
N LEU A 482 42.62 -5.72 16.43
CA LEU A 482 43.43 -5.36 17.59
C LEU A 482 42.81 -5.77 18.91
N SER A 483 41.51 -6.02 18.92
CA SER A 483 40.81 -6.30 20.14
C SER A 483 39.64 -7.24 19.94
N ASP A 484 39.58 -8.25 20.81
CA ASP A 484 38.37 -9.03 21.06
C ASP A 484 37.18 -8.18 21.55
N ILE A 485 37.39 -6.91 21.90
CA ILE A 485 36.38 -5.96 22.44
C ILE A 485 35.19 -5.77 21.48
N THR A 486 35.35 -6.03 20.18
CA THR A 486 34.28 -5.92 19.19
C THR A 486 33.63 -7.26 18.81
N SER A 487 34.05 -8.38 19.41
CA SER A 487 33.42 -9.69 19.19
C SER A 487 31.99 -9.73 19.78
N LYS A 488 31.13 -10.62 19.24
CA LYS A 488 29.68 -10.77 19.51
C LYS A 488 29.38 -11.01 21.01
N SER A 489 29.42 -9.94 21.79
CA SER A 489 29.21 -9.96 23.25
C SER A 489 27.75 -9.68 23.59
N VAL A 490 27.22 -10.39 24.59
CA VAL A 490 25.89 -10.18 25.17
C VAL A 490 26.04 -9.35 26.44
N TYR A 491 25.26 -8.29 26.58
CA TYR A 491 25.23 -7.47 27.79
C TYR A 491 24.19 -8.02 28.76
N ALA A 492 24.62 -8.51 29.92
CA ALA A 492 23.72 -8.95 30.99
C ALA A 492 23.58 -7.83 32.02
N ILE A 493 22.39 -7.25 32.13
CA ILE A 493 22.16 -5.99 32.83
C ILE A 493 21.24 -6.22 34.02
N SER A 494 21.68 -5.80 35.20
CA SER A 494 20.86 -5.74 36.40
C SER A 494 20.35 -4.31 36.61
N TYR A 495 19.12 -4.16 37.11
CA TYR A 495 18.52 -2.84 37.29
C TYR A 495 17.65 -2.75 38.55
N GLY A 496 17.49 -1.54 39.09
CA GLY A 496 16.70 -1.28 40.30
C GLY A 496 16.33 0.19 40.46
N ASN A 497 15.35 0.45 41.33
CA ASN A 497 14.95 1.82 41.70
C ASN A 497 15.75 2.36 42.89
N SER A 498 16.67 1.55 43.42
CA SER A 498 17.65 1.95 44.42
C SER A 498 19.00 1.33 44.12
N GLU A 499 20.03 1.99 44.62
CA GLU A 499 21.42 1.53 44.53
C GLU A 499 21.59 0.10 45.04
N GLN A 500 21.05 -0.18 46.24
CA GLN A 500 21.15 -1.50 46.85
C GLN A 500 20.41 -2.58 46.05
N GLU A 501 19.23 -2.27 45.51
CA GLU A 501 18.45 -3.23 44.73
C GLU A 501 19.21 -3.64 43.46
N ALA A 502 19.83 -2.67 42.77
CA ALA A 502 20.65 -2.96 41.60
C ALA A 502 21.89 -3.77 41.96
N LEU A 503 22.61 -3.41 43.03
CA LEU A 503 23.80 -4.13 43.49
C LEU A 503 23.49 -5.56 43.93
N GLU A 504 22.40 -5.79 44.67
CA GLU A 504 22.02 -7.13 45.12
C GLU A 504 21.68 -8.05 43.94
N LYS A 505 20.90 -7.55 42.96
CA LYS A 505 20.64 -8.27 41.71
C LYS A 505 21.92 -8.51 40.92
N ASN A 506 22.84 -7.55 40.88
CA ASN A 506 24.10 -7.71 40.17
C ASN A 506 24.98 -8.79 40.81
N SER A 507 25.07 -8.83 42.14
CA SER A 507 25.83 -9.88 42.84
C SER A 507 25.27 -11.28 42.57
N GLN A 508 23.94 -11.42 42.47
CA GLN A 508 23.30 -12.68 42.09
C GLN A 508 23.60 -13.05 40.63
N LEU A 509 23.54 -12.08 39.72
CA LEU A 509 23.89 -12.25 38.31
C LEU A 509 25.35 -12.66 38.15
N SER A 510 26.30 -12.03 38.84
CA SER A 510 27.72 -12.41 38.79
C SER A 510 27.97 -13.84 39.26
N GLN A 511 27.22 -14.34 40.25
CA GLN A 511 27.30 -15.74 40.67
C GLN A 511 26.80 -16.70 39.58
N LEU A 512 25.71 -16.34 38.89
CA LEU A 512 25.23 -17.10 37.73
C LEU A 512 26.28 -17.12 36.62
N LEU A 513 26.85 -15.97 36.27
CA LEU A 513 27.89 -15.87 35.23
C LEU A 513 29.13 -16.70 35.58
N GLU A 514 29.57 -16.68 36.84
CA GLU A 514 30.70 -17.50 37.29
C GLU A 514 30.40 -19.00 37.17
N LYS A 515 29.18 -19.43 37.51
CA LYS A 515 28.74 -20.82 37.33
C LYS A 515 28.72 -21.21 35.86
N GLU A 516 28.10 -20.39 35.01
CA GLU A 516 27.98 -20.62 33.57
C GLU A 516 29.35 -20.67 32.87
N LYS A 517 30.34 -19.90 33.38
CA LYS A 517 31.73 -19.97 32.92
C LYS A 517 32.40 -21.28 33.30
N LYS A 518 32.21 -21.75 34.54
CA LYS A 518 32.74 -23.05 35.01
C LYS A 518 32.12 -24.23 34.27
N ASP A 519 30.84 -24.12 33.91
CA ASP A 519 30.10 -25.12 33.14
C ASP A 519 30.43 -25.09 31.64
N GLY A 520 31.29 -24.16 31.19
CA GLY A 520 31.74 -24.05 29.79
C GLY A 520 30.69 -23.48 28.82
N LYS A 521 29.59 -22.94 29.34
CA LYS A 521 28.51 -22.36 28.52
C LYS A 521 28.84 -20.96 28.00
N ILE A 522 29.63 -20.20 28.75
CA ILE A 522 30.17 -18.89 28.35
C ILE A 522 31.70 -18.91 28.33
N LEU A 523 32.31 -18.14 27.42
CA LEU A 523 33.77 -18.10 27.23
C LEU A 523 34.44 -17.24 28.30
N SER A 524 33.89 -16.05 28.54
CA SER A 524 34.36 -15.12 29.57
C SER A 524 33.29 -14.08 29.89
N TYR A 525 33.45 -13.37 31.00
CA TYR A 525 32.60 -12.25 31.35
C TYR A 525 33.41 -11.16 32.09
N ASN A 526 32.95 -9.92 32.00
CA ASN A 526 33.46 -8.78 32.75
C ASN A 526 32.31 -8.19 33.59
N SER A 527 32.52 -8.09 34.92
CA SER A 527 31.49 -7.72 35.89
C SER A 527 32.11 -7.11 37.14
N ILE A 528 31.48 -6.05 37.66
CA ILE A 528 31.84 -5.47 38.96
C ILE A 528 31.19 -6.16 40.17
N GLY A 529 30.31 -7.15 39.98
CA GLY A 529 29.52 -7.70 41.08
C GLY A 529 30.31 -8.54 42.10
N ASN A 530 31.57 -8.84 41.80
CA ASN A 530 32.52 -9.48 42.74
C ASN A 530 33.43 -8.45 43.46
N ILE A 531 33.34 -7.17 43.10
CA ILE A 531 34.20 -6.09 43.59
C ILE A 531 33.39 -5.05 44.35
N VAL A 532 32.29 -4.59 43.75
CA VAL A 532 31.31 -3.69 44.37
C VAL A 532 30.19 -4.54 44.96
N LEU A 533 30.29 -4.81 46.26
CA LEU A 533 29.43 -5.74 46.96
C LEU A 533 28.23 -5.02 47.61
N SER A 534 27.08 -5.70 47.69
CA SER A 534 25.93 -5.22 48.47
C SER A 534 26.26 -5.15 49.97
N GLU A 535 25.58 -4.29 50.72
CA GLU A 535 25.81 -4.16 52.18
C GLU A 535 25.69 -5.48 52.93
N LYS A 536 24.72 -6.32 52.55
CA LYS A 536 24.55 -7.66 53.12
C LYS A 536 25.82 -8.50 52.97
N LYS A 537 26.41 -8.52 51.77
CA LYS A 537 27.59 -9.32 51.47
C LYS A 537 28.88 -8.74 52.06
N GLN A 538 28.95 -7.41 52.18
CA GLN A 538 30.03 -6.75 52.92
C GLN A 538 30.01 -7.15 54.40
N ARG A 539 28.83 -7.18 55.05
CA ARG A 539 28.70 -7.65 56.45
C ARG A 539 29.14 -9.10 56.60
N GLU A 540 28.74 -9.98 55.70
CA GLU A 540 29.17 -11.39 55.68
C GLU A 540 30.71 -11.52 55.62
N LYS A 541 31.38 -10.77 54.73
CA LYS A 541 32.85 -10.76 54.63
C LYS A 541 33.54 -10.19 55.87
N LEU A 542 32.97 -9.15 56.49
CA LEU A 542 33.49 -8.58 57.73
C LEU A 542 33.37 -9.54 58.91
N GLU A 543 32.25 -10.26 59.02
CA GLU A 543 32.07 -11.31 60.03
C GLU A 543 33.07 -12.45 59.85
N GLN A 544 33.34 -12.86 58.60
CA GLN A 544 34.35 -13.86 58.29
C GLN A 544 35.77 -13.41 58.68
N TRP A 545 36.14 -12.16 58.38
CA TRP A 545 37.43 -11.59 58.77
C TRP A 545 37.61 -11.56 60.29
N ASN A 546 36.60 -11.10 61.01
CA ASN A 546 36.63 -11.05 62.48
C ASN A 546 36.66 -12.44 63.12
N ARG A 547 36.01 -13.43 62.49
CA ARG A 547 36.08 -14.84 62.92
C ARG A 547 37.47 -15.44 62.67
N PHE A 548 38.08 -15.13 61.53
CA PHE A 548 39.41 -15.62 61.17
C PHE A 548 40.51 -15.00 62.04
N TRP A 549 40.46 -13.68 62.30
CA TRP A 549 41.45 -12.95 63.09
C TRP A 549 41.02 -12.78 64.56
N ASN A 550 41.11 -13.87 65.33
CA ASN A 550 40.95 -13.80 66.78
C ASN A 550 42.17 -13.15 67.49
N SER A 551 42.01 -12.75 68.75
CA SER A 551 43.05 -12.04 69.51
C SER A 551 44.37 -12.83 69.62
N ASP A 552 44.29 -14.15 69.75
CA ASP A 552 45.47 -15.02 69.87
C ASP A 552 46.26 -15.05 68.55
N ARG A 553 45.56 -15.22 67.42
CA ARG A 553 46.17 -15.28 66.09
C ARG A 553 46.82 -13.97 65.70
N LYS A 554 46.21 -12.82 66.04
CA LYS A 554 46.81 -11.50 65.81
C LYS A 554 48.11 -11.34 66.60
N THR A 555 48.07 -11.62 67.90
CA THR A 555 49.22 -11.46 68.81
C THR A 555 50.38 -12.36 68.41
N GLU A 556 50.10 -13.64 68.11
CA GLU A 556 51.11 -14.60 67.68
C GLU A 556 51.76 -14.19 66.34
N THR A 557 50.96 -13.73 65.37
CA THR A 557 51.47 -13.29 64.06
C THR A 557 52.44 -12.11 64.20
N ILE A 558 52.07 -11.10 64.99
CA ILE A 558 52.92 -9.93 65.24
C ILE A 558 54.19 -10.32 66.00
N HIS A 559 54.06 -11.16 67.03
CA HIS A 559 55.21 -11.67 67.79
C HIS A 559 56.21 -12.41 66.87
N GLN A 560 55.73 -13.26 65.97
CA GLN A 560 56.59 -13.97 65.01
C GLN A 560 57.22 -13.05 63.97
N LEU A 561 56.51 -12.01 63.49
CA LEU A 561 57.06 -11.00 62.59
C LEU A 561 58.20 -10.22 63.25
N VAL A 562 57.99 -9.73 64.49
CA VAL A 562 59.02 -9.01 65.26
C VAL A 562 60.22 -9.91 65.52
N LYS A 563 60.01 -11.12 66.07
CA LYS A 563 61.07 -12.09 66.37
C LYS A 563 61.93 -12.46 65.16
N ASN A 564 61.32 -12.62 63.99
CA ASN A 564 62.06 -12.91 62.76
C ASN A 564 62.67 -11.65 62.12
N GLY A 565 62.07 -10.47 62.31
CA GLY A 565 62.61 -9.18 61.87
C GLY A 565 63.85 -8.75 62.64
N ASP A 566 63.90 -9.01 63.95
CA ASP A 566 65.04 -8.71 64.83
C ASP A 566 66.33 -9.36 64.31
N LYS A 567 66.23 -10.56 63.71
CA LYS A 567 67.36 -11.29 63.10
C LYS A 567 68.03 -10.52 61.96
N PHE A 568 67.30 -9.61 61.31
CA PHE A 568 67.76 -8.79 60.19
C PHE A 568 67.91 -7.29 60.55
N GLY A 569 67.78 -6.93 61.84
CA GLY A 569 67.96 -5.57 62.33
C GLY A 569 66.77 -4.62 62.11
N PHE A 570 65.55 -5.17 61.97
CA PHE A 570 64.34 -4.34 61.93
C PHE A 570 64.10 -3.69 63.32
N ASN A 571 63.60 -2.46 63.35
CA ASN A 571 63.13 -1.85 64.60
C ASN A 571 61.91 -2.63 65.12
N SER A 572 61.74 -2.75 66.44
CA SER A 572 60.55 -3.35 67.06
C SER A 572 59.24 -2.70 66.62
N SER A 573 59.28 -1.41 66.23
CA SER A 573 58.12 -0.69 65.68
C SER A 573 57.90 -0.89 64.18
N ALA A 574 58.72 -1.68 63.47
CA ALA A 574 58.67 -1.80 62.01
C ALA A 574 57.34 -2.37 61.47
N PHE A 575 56.66 -3.20 62.26
CA PHE A 575 55.39 -3.85 61.90
C PHE A 575 54.15 -3.20 62.55
N SER A 576 54.32 -2.08 63.28
CA SER A 576 53.23 -1.37 63.99
C SER A 576 52.05 -1.00 63.08
N ARG A 577 52.31 -0.50 61.87
CA ARG A 577 51.24 -0.17 60.91
C ARG A 577 50.41 -1.38 60.49
N PHE A 578 51.03 -2.56 60.38
CA PHE A 578 50.30 -3.79 60.06
C PHE A 578 49.44 -4.25 61.24
N ASP A 579 49.96 -4.12 62.47
CA ASP A 579 49.22 -4.39 63.71
C ASP A 579 48.00 -3.44 63.87
N GLU A 580 48.19 -2.15 63.60
CA GLU A 580 47.10 -1.16 63.56
C GLU A 580 46.02 -1.56 62.52
N ASN A 581 46.43 -1.99 61.32
CA ASN A 581 45.52 -2.42 60.27
C ASN A 581 44.74 -3.70 60.64
N LEU A 582 45.36 -4.66 61.34
CA LEU A 582 44.68 -5.87 61.81
C LEU A 582 43.64 -5.58 62.91
N ASN A 583 43.85 -4.53 63.70
CA ASN A 583 42.98 -4.12 64.80
C ASN A 583 42.00 -3.00 64.46
N LYS A 584 42.06 -2.48 63.23
CA LYS A 584 41.12 -1.48 62.71
C LYS A 584 39.70 -2.04 62.58
N ASN A 585 38.71 -1.20 62.91
CA ASN A 585 37.32 -1.46 62.56
C ASN A 585 37.07 -1.03 61.10
N TYR A 586 36.70 -1.99 60.25
CA TYR A 586 36.38 -1.74 58.85
C TYR A 586 34.94 -1.24 58.71
N ALA A 587 34.77 -0.15 57.96
CA ALA A 587 33.47 0.42 57.64
C ALA A 587 32.87 -0.25 56.39
N LEU A 588 31.55 -0.14 56.23
CA LEU A 588 30.89 -0.49 54.98
C LEU A 588 31.21 0.56 53.92
N LEU A 589 31.44 0.11 52.70
CA LEU A 589 31.69 0.95 51.53
C LEU A 589 30.37 1.21 50.78
N ASN A 590 30.17 2.45 50.37
CA ASN A 590 29.14 2.83 49.41
C ASN A 590 29.76 3.01 48.00
N LEU A 591 28.92 3.21 46.97
CA LEU A 591 29.42 3.40 45.61
C LEU A 591 30.35 4.61 45.43
N LYS A 592 30.22 5.66 46.24
CA LYS A 592 31.11 6.83 46.15
C LYS A 592 32.53 6.46 46.58
N ASP A 593 32.68 5.61 47.59
CA ASP A 593 33.99 5.17 48.08
C ASP A 593 34.75 4.38 47.01
N TYR A 594 34.06 3.48 46.32
CA TYR A 594 34.65 2.76 45.20
C TYR A 594 34.95 3.69 44.01
N SER A 595 34.09 4.69 43.75
CA SER A 595 34.28 5.64 42.64
C SER A 595 35.49 6.57 42.82
N ALA A 596 35.99 6.72 44.05
CA ALA A 596 37.22 7.45 44.34
C ALA A 596 38.47 6.75 43.78
N VAL A 597 38.39 5.44 43.54
CA VAL A 597 39.48 4.65 42.95
C VAL A 597 39.33 4.60 41.44
N LYS A 598 40.09 5.46 40.75
CA LYS A 598 40.04 5.59 39.29
C LYS A 598 40.33 4.27 38.56
N ALA A 599 41.15 3.39 39.14
CA ALA A 599 41.53 2.11 38.55
C ALA A 599 40.35 1.10 38.41
N ILE A 600 39.26 1.25 39.17
CA ILE A 600 38.11 0.31 39.13
C ILE A 600 37.13 0.68 38.00
N GLN A 601 37.22 1.89 37.43
CA GLN A 601 36.41 2.34 36.27
C GLN A 601 34.89 2.10 36.42
N ILE A 602 34.33 2.31 37.61
CA ILE A 602 32.93 1.97 37.94
C ILE A 602 31.90 2.63 37.01
N LYS A 603 32.23 3.82 36.52
CA LYS A 603 31.39 4.55 35.55
C LYS A 603 31.13 3.74 34.27
N GLU A 604 31.97 2.77 33.91
CA GLU A 604 31.73 1.93 32.73
C GLU A 604 30.63 0.89 32.95
N PHE A 605 30.47 0.43 34.19
CA PHE A 605 29.55 -0.63 34.55
C PHE A 605 28.25 -0.09 35.13
N LEU A 606 28.29 1.03 35.85
CA LEU A 606 27.15 1.64 36.53
C LEU A 606 26.66 2.89 35.80
N SER A 607 25.34 2.99 35.60
CA SER A 607 24.68 4.18 35.10
C SER A 607 23.44 4.54 35.92
N ILE A 608 23.17 5.85 36.01
CA ILE A 608 22.13 6.42 36.88
C ILE A 608 21.39 7.51 36.11
N GLU A 609 20.07 7.38 35.99
CA GLU A 609 19.23 8.41 35.35
C GLU A 609 17.88 8.48 36.07
N HIS A 610 17.49 9.67 36.55
CA HIS A 610 16.20 9.91 37.23
C HIS A 610 15.86 8.90 38.36
N GLY A 611 16.86 8.42 39.11
CA GLY A 611 16.67 7.46 40.21
C GLY A 611 16.60 5.98 39.77
N PHE A 612 16.81 5.68 38.49
CA PHE A 612 16.92 4.32 37.96
C PHE A 612 18.40 3.94 37.83
N TYR A 613 18.79 2.82 38.46
CA TYR A 613 20.15 2.31 38.52
C TYR A 613 20.30 1.10 37.60
N THR A 614 21.32 1.08 36.75
CA THR A 614 21.66 -0.06 35.90
C THR A 614 23.12 -0.46 36.07
N ILE A 615 23.38 -1.76 36.18
CA ILE A 615 24.72 -2.33 36.21
C ILE A 615 24.87 -3.30 35.05
N SER A 616 25.81 -3.01 34.17
CA SER A 616 26.03 -3.71 32.91
C SER A 616 27.21 -4.66 33.01
N ASN A 617 27.03 -5.91 32.58
CA ASN A 617 28.07 -6.93 32.55
C ASN A 617 28.24 -7.41 31.11
N VAL A 618 29.48 -7.50 30.65
CA VAL A 618 29.79 -7.93 29.27
C VAL A 618 30.09 -9.43 29.29
N VAL A 619 29.38 -10.21 28.49
CA VAL A 619 29.51 -11.68 28.46
C VAL A 619 29.84 -12.16 27.05
N LYS A 620 30.89 -12.96 26.92
CA LYS A 620 31.25 -13.62 25.66
C LYS A 620 30.66 -15.03 25.65
N VAL A 621 29.89 -15.33 24.60
CA VAL A 621 29.19 -16.60 24.43
C VAL A 621 29.46 -17.13 23.02
N ASP A 622 29.65 -18.43 22.88
CA ASP A 622 29.70 -19.08 21.57
C ASP A 622 28.34 -18.94 20.85
N GLU A 623 28.34 -18.83 19.52
CA GLU A 623 27.10 -18.62 18.75
C GLU A 623 26.05 -19.71 19.01
N ASN A 624 26.48 -20.96 19.22
CA ASN A 624 25.57 -22.09 19.40
C ASN A 624 24.85 -22.05 20.76
N ASN A 625 25.49 -21.49 21.79
CA ASN A 625 24.97 -21.42 23.16
C ASN A 625 24.27 -20.08 23.48
N ARG A 626 24.34 -19.13 22.56
CA ARG A 626 23.92 -17.74 22.75
C ARG A 626 22.44 -17.57 23.10
N ASN A 627 21.54 -18.23 22.36
CA ASN A 627 20.11 -18.12 22.60
C ASN A 627 19.70 -18.77 23.94
N ALA A 628 20.34 -19.88 24.29
CA ALA A 628 20.13 -20.55 25.58
C ALA A 628 20.60 -19.66 26.74
N PHE A 629 21.77 -19.03 26.62
CA PHE A 629 22.28 -18.08 27.63
C PHE A 629 21.33 -16.89 27.83
N ILE A 630 20.86 -16.26 26.75
CA ILE A 630 19.91 -15.13 26.85
C ILE A 630 18.64 -15.57 27.58
N GLN A 631 18.08 -16.74 27.24
CA GLN A 631 16.91 -17.27 27.93
C GLN A 631 17.20 -17.60 29.40
N ASP A 632 18.35 -18.16 29.73
CA ASP A 632 18.72 -18.49 31.11
C ASP A 632 18.85 -17.23 31.99
N VAL A 633 19.40 -16.14 31.44
CA VAL A 633 19.47 -14.84 32.13
C VAL A 633 18.09 -14.20 32.31
N GLU A 634 17.25 -14.20 31.27
CA GLU A 634 15.89 -13.62 31.34
C GLU A 634 14.93 -14.43 32.23
N ASN A 635 15.08 -15.76 32.29
CA ASN A 635 14.20 -16.65 33.05
C ASN A 635 14.56 -16.74 34.54
N ASN A 636 15.85 -16.69 34.90
CA ASN A 636 16.25 -16.99 36.27
C ASN A 636 16.17 -15.78 37.23
N GLN A 637 16.29 -14.53 36.78
CA GLN A 637 16.32 -13.36 37.66
C GLN A 637 15.82 -12.09 36.97
N LYS A 638 15.48 -11.07 37.75
CA LYS A 638 15.09 -9.71 37.30
C LYS A 638 16.26 -8.96 36.63
N ALA A 639 16.94 -9.58 35.68
CA ALA A 639 18.01 -9.06 34.85
C ALA A 639 17.58 -9.09 33.39
N LEU A 640 18.24 -8.30 32.55
CA LEU A 640 17.94 -8.15 31.14
C LEU A 640 19.19 -8.53 30.33
N ALA A 641 19.08 -9.50 29.44
CA ALA A 641 20.14 -9.81 28.47
C ALA A 641 19.88 -9.02 27.18
N ILE A 642 20.79 -8.11 26.84
CA ILE A 642 20.75 -7.33 25.61
C ILE A 642 21.83 -7.84 24.68
N ASP A 643 21.39 -8.34 23.52
CA ASP A 643 22.28 -8.59 22.41
C ASP A 643 22.11 -7.53 21.32
N ARG A 644 23.20 -6.85 20.95
CA ARG A 644 23.12 -5.71 20.03
C ARG A 644 22.59 -6.08 18.64
N GLN A 645 22.96 -7.24 18.10
CA GLN A 645 22.58 -7.66 16.75
C GLN A 645 21.13 -8.17 16.74
N GLN A 646 20.81 -9.09 17.65
CA GLN A 646 19.46 -9.65 17.77
C GLN A 646 18.44 -8.57 18.16
N MET A 647 18.87 -7.57 18.95
CA MET A 647 18.04 -6.41 19.24
C MET A 647 17.72 -5.62 17.97
N ASN A 648 18.72 -5.24 17.17
CA ASN A 648 18.50 -4.57 15.88
C ASN A 648 17.54 -5.38 14.99
N GLU A 649 17.73 -6.70 14.91
CA GLU A 649 16.86 -7.61 14.15
C GLU A 649 15.44 -7.68 14.73
N ASN A 650 15.27 -7.69 16.06
CA ASN A 650 13.97 -7.71 16.74
C ASN A 650 13.21 -6.38 16.58
N PHE A 651 13.87 -5.23 16.70
CA PHE A 651 13.26 -3.92 16.40
C PHE A 651 12.82 -3.83 14.95
N LEU A 652 13.64 -4.33 14.03
CA LEU A 652 13.31 -4.42 12.62
C LEU A 652 12.15 -5.38 12.36
N GLY A 653 12.07 -6.49 13.08
CA GLY A 653 10.94 -7.41 13.02
C GLY A 653 9.62 -6.74 13.41
N LEU A 654 9.61 -6.03 14.53
CA LEU A 654 8.45 -5.23 14.98
C LEU A 654 8.10 -4.14 13.96
N LEU A 655 9.10 -3.43 13.43
CA LEU A 655 8.89 -2.43 12.39
C LEU A 655 8.32 -3.04 11.11
N LYS A 656 8.82 -4.21 10.68
CA LYS A 656 8.32 -4.92 9.50
C LYS A 656 6.83 -5.23 9.64
N ASP A 657 6.39 -5.69 10.81
CA ASP A 657 4.99 -5.99 11.06
C ASP A 657 4.13 -4.72 11.08
N ASP A 658 4.62 -3.64 11.71
CA ASP A 658 3.99 -2.31 11.66
C ASP A 658 3.87 -1.81 10.21
N PHE A 659 4.89 -2.01 9.37
CA PHE A 659 4.88 -1.60 7.96
C PHE A 659 3.95 -2.43 7.08
N ASN A 660 3.90 -3.76 7.28
CA ASN A 660 2.93 -4.61 6.58
C ASN A 660 1.50 -4.20 6.93
N THR A 661 1.26 -3.89 8.21
CA THR A 661 -0.02 -3.37 8.69
C THR A 661 -0.34 -2.02 8.04
N LEU A 662 0.65 -1.14 7.95
CA LEU A 662 0.53 0.16 7.31
C LEU A 662 0.21 0.07 5.81
N ILE A 663 0.86 -0.82 5.05
CA ILE A 663 0.53 -1.05 3.64
C ILE A 663 -0.94 -1.45 3.50
N ASN A 664 -1.42 -2.35 4.37
CA ASN A 664 -2.82 -2.77 4.37
C ASN A 664 -3.78 -1.63 4.72
N TYR A 665 -3.43 -0.76 5.67
CA TYR A 665 -4.23 0.42 6.02
C TYR A 665 -4.27 1.44 4.89
N SER A 666 -3.13 1.75 4.27
CA SER A 666 -3.05 2.64 3.11
C SER A 666 -3.89 2.12 1.96
N LEU A 667 -3.75 0.84 1.61
CA LEU A 667 -4.55 0.22 0.56
C LEU A 667 -6.04 0.28 0.90
N LEU A 668 -6.46 -0.12 2.10
CA LEU A 668 -7.86 -0.04 2.51
C LEU A 668 -8.41 1.40 2.46
N ALA A 669 -7.64 2.38 2.90
CA ALA A 669 -8.06 3.78 2.92
C ALA A 669 -8.20 4.36 1.49
N ILE A 670 -7.29 4.01 0.57
CA ILE A 670 -7.40 4.34 -0.86
C ILE A 670 -8.67 3.70 -1.44
N ILE A 671 -8.92 2.42 -1.16
CA ILE A 671 -10.12 1.70 -1.62
C ILE A 671 -11.40 2.40 -1.17
N LEU A 672 -11.50 2.72 0.11
CA LEU A 672 -12.67 3.39 0.68
C LEU A 672 -12.87 4.77 0.07
N THR A 673 -11.78 5.52 -0.16
CA THR A 673 -11.82 6.84 -0.78
C THR A 673 -12.31 6.77 -2.23
N ILE A 674 -11.78 5.86 -3.04
CA ILE A 674 -12.23 5.66 -4.44
C ILE A 674 -13.70 5.23 -4.48
N ILE A 675 -14.15 4.35 -3.57
CA ILE A 675 -15.57 3.95 -3.47
C ILE A 675 -16.46 5.13 -3.12
N LEU A 676 -16.07 5.94 -2.14
CA LEU A 676 -16.83 7.11 -1.67
C LEU A 676 -17.01 8.13 -2.79
N PHE A 677 -15.97 8.41 -3.57
CA PHE A 677 -16.01 9.45 -4.61
C PHE A 677 -16.70 9.01 -5.90
N PHE A 678 -16.43 7.78 -6.40
CA PHE A 678 -17.11 7.29 -7.60
C PHE A 678 -18.56 6.88 -7.31
N ARG A 679 -18.90 6.54 -6.06
CA ARG A 679 -20.24 6.08 -5.62
C ARG A 679 -20.74 4.87 -6.42
N ASN A 680 -19.80 4.13 -7.03
CA ASN A 680 -20.04 2.96 -7.85
C ASN A 680 -18.93 1.95 -7.58
N PHE A 681 -19.24 0.95 -6.77
CA PHE A 681 -18.29 -0.07 -6.32
C PHE A 681 -17.57 -0.77 -7.49
N GLU A 682 -18.26 -1.04 -8.59
CA GLU A 682 -17.68 -1.77 -9.72
C GLU A 682 -16.72 -0.90 -10.54
N LEU A 683 -17.05 0.38 -10.71
CA LEU A 683 -16.15 1.34 -11.33
C LEU A 683 -14.90 1.54 -10.47
N SER A 684 -15.07 1.66 -9.15
CA SER A 684 -13.97 1.73 -8.18
C SER A 684 -13.07 0.50 -8.24
N LEU A 685 -13.64 -0.71 -8.30
CA LEU A 685 -12.87 -1.94 -8.43
C LEU A 685 -12.06 -1.99 -9.73
N LEU A 686 -12.64 -1.52 -10.84
CA LEU A 686 -11.95 -1.43 -12.13
C LEU A 686 -10.80 -0.41 -12.08
N THR A 687 -11.00 0.73 -11.42
CA THR A 687 -9.95 1.74 -11.18
C THR A 687 -8.84 1.22 -10.27
N MET A 688 -9.15 0.34 -9.32
CA MET A 688 -8.17 -0.23 -8.39
C MET A 688 -7.35 -1.39 -8.96
N PHE A 689 -7.88 -2.07 -9.97
CA PHE A 689 -7.23 -3.26 -10.56
C PHE A 689 -5.76 -3.00 -10.97
N PRO A 690 -5.41 -1.89 -11.65
CA PRO A 690 -4.02 -1.55 -11.95
C PRO A 690 -3.14 -1.40 -10.70
N ILE A 691 -3.64 -0.77 -9.64
CA ILE A 691 -2.87 -0.47 -8.42
C ILE A 691 -2.41 -1.76 -7.74
N VAL A 692 -3.33 -2.69 -7.54
CA VAL A 692 -3.01 -4.00 -6.92
C VAL A 692 -2.01 -4.76 -7.78
N LEU A 693 -2.19 -4.71 -9.10
CA LEU A 693 -1.31 -5.38 -10.04
C LEU A 693 0.09 -4.77 -10.06
N THR A 694 0.21 -3.45 -9.95
CA THR A 694 1.49 -2.76 -9.78
C THR A 694 2.21 -3.28 -8.55
N GLY A 695 1.56 -3.36 -7.39
CA GLY A 695 2.21 -3.87 -6.17
C GLY A 695 2.81 -5.27 -6.34
N ILE A 696 2.05 -6.16 -7.00
CA ILE A 696 2.49 -7.52 -7.32
C ILE A 696 3.69 -7.49 -8.28
N VAL A 697 3.62 -6.67 -9.34
CA VAL A 697 4.71 -6.57 -10.33
C VAL A 697 5.95 -5.94 -9.73
N THR A 698 5.83 -4.88 -8.92
CA THR A 698 6.96 -4.26 -8.22
C THR A 698 7.64 -5.25 -7.30
N ALA A 699 6.90 -5.95 -6.45
CA ALA A 699 7.46 -6.98 -5.57
C ALA A 699 8.10 -8.15 -6.36
N GLY A 700 7.47 -8.58 -7.45
CA GLY A 700 8.01 -9.61 -8.32
C GLY A 700 9.30 -9.20 -9.04
N LEU A 701 9.37 -7.95 -9.53
CA LEU A 701 10.57 -7.40 -10.15
C LEU A 701 11.72 -7.24 -9.15
N LEU A 702 11.44 -6.82 -7.91
CA LEU A 702 12.46 -6.77 -6.86
C LEU A 702 13.08 -8.15 -6.62
N TYR A 703 12.26 -9.20 -6.55
CA TYR A 703 12.76 -10.57 -6.44
C TYR A 703 13.64 -10.97 -7.64
N PHE A 704 13.19 -10.74 -8.88
CA PHE A 704 13.98 -11.11 -10.06
C PHE A 704 15.27 -10.31 -10.23
N LEU A 705 15.33 -9.09 -9.68
CA LEU A 705 16.52 -8.24 -9.69
C LEU A 705 17.45 -8.51 -8.49
N GLY A 706 17.08 -9.41 -7.57
CA GLY A 706 17.87 -9.70 -6.36
C GLY A 706 17.88 -8.54 -5.36
N LEU A 707 16.85 -7.71 -5.35
CA LEU A 707 16.72 -6.55 -4.48
C LEU A 707 15.80 -6.88 -3.30
N GLU A 708 16.25 -6.53 -2.10
CA GLU A 708 15.50 -6.73 -0.86
C GLU A 708 14.75 -5.46 -0.45
N LEU A 709 13.60 -5.64 0.19
CA LEU A 709 12.88 -4.55 0.85
C LEU A 709 13.55 -4.22 2.19
N ASN A 710 13.62 -2.95 2.54
CA ASN A 710 13.98 -2.44 3.87
C ASN A 710 12.94 -1.42 4.36
N ILE A 711 13.12 -0.89 5.56
CA ILE A 711 12.21 0.09 6.18
C ILE A 711 11.89 1.27 5.22
N PHE A 712 12.91 1.92 4.68
CA PHE A 712 12.75 3.11 3.83
C PHE A 712 12.06 2.79 2.50
N SER A 713 12.44 1.69 1.85
CA SER A 713 11.77 1.23 0.64
C SER A 713 10.32 0.79 0.88
N THR A 714 9.98 0.34 2.09
CA THR A 714 8.61 -0.06 2.43
C THR A 714 7.70 1.16 2.58
N VAL A 715 8.21 2.26 3.16
CA VAL A 715 7.50 3.55 3.18
C VAL A 715 7.19 4.02 1.75
N VAL A 716 8.14 3.86 0.83
CA VAL A 716 7.93 4.18 -0.59
C VAL A 716 6.86 3.33 -1.25
N CYS A 717 6.65 2.08 -0.87
CA CYS A 717 5.54 1.30 -1.44
C CYS A 717 4.19 2.00 -1.23
N THR A 718 3.98 2.65 -0.08
CA THR A 718 2.75 3.44 0.16
C THR A 718 2.66 4.71 -0.66
N LEU A 719 3.82 5.30 -1.00
CA LEU A 719 3.92 6.41 -1.95
C LEU A 719 3.53 5.95 -3.36
N VAL A 720 4.09 4.84 -3.82
CA VAL A 720 3.83 4.29 -5.17
C VAL A 720 2.34 3.96 -5.33
N PHE A 721 1.68 3.44 -4.30
CA PHE A 721 0.23 3.20 -4.35
C PHE A 721 -0.58 4.49 -4.42
N GLY A 722 -0.22 5.51 -3.63
CA GLY A 722 -0.92 6.79 -3.59
C GLY A 722 -0.60 7.76 -4.73
N VAL A 723 0.43 7.49 -5.55
CA VAL A 723 0.69 8.22 -6.81
C VAL A 723 0.17 7.40 -8.01
N GLY A 724 0.22 6.07 -7.92
CA GLY A 724 -0.21 5.21 -9.02
C GLY A 724 -1.74 5.13 -9.21
N ASP A 725 -2.49 5.37 -8.14
CA ASP A 725 -3.95 5.49 -8.19
C ASP A 725 -4.39 6.78 -8.89
N ASP A 726 -3.64 7.89 -8.75
CA ASP A 726 -3.87 9.16 -9.45
C ASP A 726 -4.07 8.92 -10.94
N PHE A 727 -3.10 8.24 -11.56
CA PHE A 727 -3.14 7.97 -13.00
C PHE A 727 -4.35 7.10 -13.37
N SER A 728 -4.70 6.13 -12.53
CA SER A 728 -5.88 5.30 -12.72
C SER A 728 -7.17 6.12 -12.61
N ILE A 729 -7.25 7.08 -11.67
CA ILE A 729 -8.38 7.99 -11.49
C ILE A 729 -8.56 8.89 -12.72
N PHE A 730 -7.51 9.54 -13.19
CA PHE A 730 -7.55 10.40 -14.38
C PHE A 730 -7.96 9.61 -15.63
N LEU A 731 -7.39 8.41 -15.82
CA LEU A 731 -7.73 7.57 -16.96
C LEU A 731 -9.17 7.02 -16.86
N THR A 732 -9.64 6.72 -15.65
CA THR A 732 -11.05 6.36 -15.40
C THR A 732 -11.97 7.48 -15.82
N LYS A 733 -11.66 8.73 -15.44
CA LYS A 733 -12.47 9.90 -15.81
C LYS A 733 -12.51 10.13 -17.31
N ALA A 734 -11.36 10.06 -17.98
CA ALA A 734 -11.28 10.17 -19.44
C ALA A 734 -12.17 9.14 -20.16
N MET A 735 -12.09 7.87 -19.73
CA MET A 735 -12.86 6.79 -20.36
C MET A 735 -14.34 6.80 -19.99
N GLN A 736 -14.67 7.23 -18.76
CA GLN A 736 -16.06 7.48 -18.35
C GLN A 736 -16.67 8.62 -19.18
N LYS A 737 -15.91 9.67 -19.49
CA LYS A 737 -16.36 10.76 -20.38
C LYS A 737 -16.54 10.30 -21.82
N GLU A 738 -15.62 9.50 -22.37
CA GLU A 738 -15.79 8.86 -23.70
C GLU A 738 -17.06 7.99 -23.74
N HIS A 739 -17.34 7.21 -22.71
CA HIS A 739 -18.56 6.41 -22.61
C HIS A 739 -19.83 7.24 -22.37
N THR A 740 -19.70 8.43 -21.77
CA THR A 740 -20.85 9.31 -21.50
C THR A 740 -21.25 10.09 -22.74
N THR A 741 -20.30 10.81 -23.35
CA THR A 741 -20.52 11.79 -24.43
C THR A 741 -20.06 11.32 -25.82
N GLY A 742 -19.24 10.27 -25.92
CA GLY A 742 -18.64 9.83 -27.18
C GLY A 742 -17.37 10.60 -27.57
N LYS A 743 -17.03 11.70 -26.88
CA LYS A 743 -15.81 12.49 -27.13
C LYS A 743 -14.58 11.75 -26.55
N ASN A 744 -13.59 11.48 -27.40
CA ASN A 744 -12.36 10.80 -26.99
C ASN A 744 -11.29 11.82 -26.54
N GLU A 745 -11.25 12.10 -25.24
CA GLU A 745 -10.23 12.98 -24.63
C GLU A 745 -9.08 12.21 -23.98
N LEU A 746 -9.08 10.89 -24.11
CA LEU A 746 -8.05 10.01 -23.56
C LEU A 746 -6.61 10.46 -23.87
N PRO A 747 -6.29 10.98 -25.08
CA PRO A 747 -4.93 11.45 -25.35
C PRO A 747 -4.49 12.63 -24.47
N THR A 748 -5.37 13.61 -24.22
CA THR A 748 -5.05 14.76 -23.37
C THR A 748 -4.72 14.32 -21.94
N TYR A 749 -5.55 13.45 -21.36
CA TYR A 749 -5.31 12.86 -20.05
C TYR A 749 -4.00 12.05 -20.02
N ARG A 750 -3.71 11.26 -21.07
CA ARG A 750 -2.46 10.49 -21.17
C ARG A 750 -1.23 11.37 -21.24
N ILE A 751 -1.23 12.41 -22.07
CA ILE A 751 -0.12 13.36 -22.18
C ILE A 751 0.16 13.97 -20.80
N SER A 752 -0.90 14.36 -20.10
CA SER A 752 -0.79 14.91 -18.76
C SER A 752 -0.21 13.91 -17.75
N ILE A 753 -0.65 12.65 -17.78
CA ILE A 753 -0.15 11.57 -16.92
C ILE A 753 1.33 11.28 -17.24
N ILE A 754 1.70 11.19 -18.53
CA ILE A 754 3.09 10.91 -18.93
C ILE A 754 4.02 12.04 -18.47
N LEU A 755 3.58 13.29 -18.57
CA LEU A 755 4.35 14.43 -18.08
C LEU A 755 4.55 14.31 -16.56
N ALA A 756 3.49 14.03 -15.79
CA ALA A 756 3.53 13.78 -14.34
C ALA A 756 4.42 12.58 -13.95
N VAL A 757 4.40 11.50 -14.74
CA VAL A 757 5.30 10.36 -14.53
C VAL A 757 6.75 10.77 -14.76
N PHE A 758 7.05 11.53 -15.83
CA PHE A 758 8.40 11.98 -16.08
C PHE A 758 8.90 12.92 -14.98
N THR A 759 8.09 13.85 -14.49
CA THR A 759 8.46 14.74 -13.38
C THR A 759 8.73 13.96 -12.11
N THR A 760 7.87 13.00 -11.75
CA THR A 760 8.07 12.14 -10.58
C THR A 760 9.29 11.23 -10.72
N VAL A 761 9.48 10.60 -11.90
CA VAL A 761 10.65 9.75 -12.19
C VAL A 761 11.96 10.56 -12.16
N LEU A 762 11.97 11.79 -12.67
CA LEU A 762 13.15 12.65 -12.61
C LEU A 762 13.42 13.18 -11.20
N SER A 763 12.37 13.45 -10.44
CA SER A 763 12.48 13.87 -9.04
C SER A 763 13.05 12.77 -8.17
N ILE A 764 12.38 11.62 -8.14
CA ILE A 764 12.82 10.45 -7.37
C ILE A 764 14.12 9.87 -7.94
N GLY A 765 14.26 9.85 -9.26
CA GLY A 765 15.42 9.26 -9.93
C GLY A 765 16.72 10.02 -9.70
N SER A 766 16.65 11.30 -9.31
CA SER A 766 17.83 12.03 -8.84
C SER A 766 18.47 11.37 -7.60
N LEU A 767 17.67 10.71 -6.75
CA LEU A 767 18.13 10.03 -5.54
C LEU A 767 18.92 8.75 -5.82
N ILE A 768 18.91 8.21 -7.06
CA ILE A 768 19.86 7.15 -7.45
C ILE A 768 21.31 7.64 -7.32
N PHE A 769 21.56 8.95 -7.47
CA PHE A 769 22.91 9.51 -7.33
C PHE A 769 23.30 9.79 -5.87
N ALA A 770 22.40 9.53 -4.91
CA ALA A 770 22.72 9.64 -3.49
C ALA A 770 23.74 8.57 -3.09
N LYS A 771 24.76 8.96 -2.31
CA LYS A 771 25.72 7.99 -1.78
C LYS A 771 25.18 7.26 -0.55
N HIS A 772 24.20 7.84 0.14
CA HIS A 772 23.58 7.24 1.30
C HIS A 772 22.74 6.00 0.90
N PRO A 773 23.03 4.80 1.44
CA PRO A 773 22.37 3.54 1.04
C PRO A 773 20.85 3.57 1.16
N ALA A 774 20.32 4.15 2.26
CA ALA A 774 18.87 4.28 2.45
C ALA A 774 18.18 5.10 1.34
N LEU A 775 18.74 6.24 0.93
CA LEU A 775 18.17 7.10 -0.11
C LEU A 775 18.28 6.44 -1.51
N HIS A 776 19.39 5.75 -1.77
CA HIS A 776 19.58 4.99 -3.00
C HIS A 776 18.57 3.84 -3.13
N SER A 777 18.40 3.04 -2.07
CA SER A 777 17.43 1.94 -2.06
C SER A 777 15.99 2.45 -2.21
N LEU A 778 15.67 3.57 -1.54
CA LEU A 778 14.40 4.27 -1.66
C LEU A 778 14.10 4.64 -3.12
N ALA A 779 15.08 5.22 -3.83
CA ALA A 779 14.95 5.61 -5.23
C ALA A 779 14.69 4.41 -6.16
N LEU A 780 15.41 3.31 -5.94
CA LEU A 780 15.35 2.12 -6.79
C LEU A 780 13.95 1.48 -6.75
N VAL A 781 13.41 1.26 -5.55
CA VAL A 781 12.06 0.68 -5.38
C VAL A 781 11.00 1.61 -5.94
N ALA A 782 11.10 2.92 -5.69
CA ALA A 782 10.17 3.90 -6.22
C ALA A 782 10.16 3.91 -7.76
N LEU A 783 11.32 3.85 -8.41
CA LEU A 783 11.42 3.86 -9.87
C LEU A 783 10.86 2.60 -10.52
N ILE A 784 11.15 1.42 -9.96
CA ILE A 784 10.54 0.16 -10.40
C ILE A 784 9.02 0.23 -10.25
N GLY A 785 8.56 0.76 -9.12
CA GLY A 785 7.16 1.04 -8.83
C GLY A 785 6.50 1.91 -9.90
N MET A 786 7.02 3.12 -10.09
CA MET A 786 6.50 4.10 -11.04
C MET A 786 6.51 3.58 -12.48
N PHE A 787 7.56 2.87 -12.89
CA PHE A 787 7.62 2.23 -14.21
C PHE A 787 6.54 1.14 -14.36
N SER A 788 6.32 0.34 -13.31
CA SER A 788 5.26 -0.69 -13.30
C SER A 788 3.88 -0.05 -13.40
N VAL A 789 3.63 1.05 -12.67
CA VAL A 789 2.38 1.81 -12.72
C VAL A 789 2.09 2.30 -14.13
N ILE A 790 3.02 3.01 -14.79
CA ILE A 790 2.76 3.61 -16.10
C ILE A 790 2.48 2.54 -17.16
N VAL A 791 3.23 1.44 -17.15
CA VAL A 791 3.04 0.34 -18.11
C VAL A 791 1.67 -0.29 -17.91
N ILE A 792 1.31 -0.68 -16.69
CA ILE A 792 0.03 -1.35 -16.39
C ILE A 792 -1.16 -0.43 -16.65
N THR A 793 -1.09 0.82 -16.18
CA THR A 793 -2.19 1.77 -16.29
C THR A 793 -2.39 2.23 -17.74
N SER A 794 -1.32 2.44 -18.51
CA SER A 794 -1.46 2.87 -19.92
C SER A 794 -1.90 1.75 -20.85
N THR A 795 -1.60 0.49 -20.53
CA THR A 795 -1.90 -0.67 -21.39
C THR A 795 -3.16 -1.43 -20.97
N LEU A 796 -3.18 -1.97 -19.75
CA LEU A 796 -4.17 -2.94 -19.29
C LEU A 796 -5.46 -2.28 -18.84
N TYR A 797 -5.40 -1.15 -18.16
CA TYR A 797 -6.61 -0.45 -17.72
C TYR A 797 -7.53 -0.08 -18.91
N PRO A 798 -7.06 0.66 -19.94
CA PRO A 798 -7.91 1.00 -21.07
C PRO A 798 -8.31 -0.22 -21.90
N PHE A 799 -7.51 -1.28 -21.95
CA PHE A 799 -7.91 -2.55 -22.55
C PHE A 799 -9.15 -3.13 -21.86
N TRP A 800 -9.12 -3.28 -20.53
CA TRP A 800 -10.22 -3.86 -19.76
C TRP A 800 -11.47 -2.98 -19.78
N PHE A 801 -11.33 -1.66 -19.61
CA PHE A 801 -12.46 -0.75 -19.67
C PHE A 801 -13.12 -0.76 -21.05
N ARG A 802 -12.34 -0.74 -22.14
CA ARG A 802 -12.90 -0.87 -23.49
C ARG A 802 -13.58 -2.22 -23.69
N PHE A 803 -12.97 -3.31 -23.23
CA PHE A 803 -13.53 -4.65 -23.37
C PHE A 803 -14.88 -4.82 -22.64
N LEU A 804 -14.97 -4.36 -21.39
CA LEU A 804 -16.15 -4.55 -20.53
C LEU A 804 -17.27 -3.54 -20.79
N ILE A 805 -16.95 -2.34 -21.31
CA ILE A 805 -17.89 -1.23 -21.44
C ILE A 805 -18.01 -0.77 -22.90
N ILE A 806 -17.00 -0.07 -23.43
CA ILE A 806 -17.10 0.69 -24.69
C ILE A 806 -17.31 -0.22 -25.93
N ASN A 807 -16.56 -1.32 -26.04
CA ASN A 807 -16.66 -2.22 -27.19
C ASN A 807 -18.00 -2.96 -27.22
N ARG A 808 -18.64 -3.13 -26.05
CA ARG A 808 -19.98 -3.72 -25.95
C ARG A 808 -21.05 -2.73 -26.34
N THR A 809 -20.97 -1.49 -25.88
CA THR A 809 -21.94 -0.45 -26.22
C THR A 809 -21.93 -0.14 -27.71
N LYS A 810 -20.75 -0.12 -28.34
CA LYS A 810 -20.61 -0.03 -29.81
C LYS A 810 -21.27 -1.18 -30.59
N LYS A 811 -21.41 -2.36 -29.97
CA LYS A 811 -22.14 -3.52 -30.55
C LYS A 811 -23.63 -3.53 -30.20
N GLY A 812 -24.14 -2.47 -29.56
CA GLY A 812 -25.51 -2.39 -29.06
C GLY A 812 -25.80 -3.37 -27.91
N LEU A 813 -24.79 -3.65 -27.08
CA LEU A 813 -24.91 -4.47 -25.86
C LEU A 813 -24.68 -3.60 -24.63
N SER A 814 -25.35 -3.93 -23.52
CA SER A 814 -25.15 -3.24 -22.25
C SER A 814 -23.73 -3.44 -21.73
N PRO A 815 -23.16 -2.45 -21.01
CA PRO A 815 -21.98 -2.66 -20.17
C PRO A 815 -22.20 -3.82 -19.18
N ILE A 816 -21.10 -4.47 -18.80
CA ILE A 816 -21.09 -5.61 -17.89
C ILE A 816 -20.88 -5.15 -16.45
N THR A 817 -21.84 -5.49 -15.57
CA THR A 817 -21.63 -5.45 -14.12
C THR A 817 -20.98 -6.75 -13.64
N LEU A 818 -20.17 -6.71 -12.59
CA LEU A 818 -19.48 -7.87 -12.02
C LEU A 818 -20.46 -8.98 -11.63
N ARG A 819 -21.57 -8.60 -10.98
CA ARG A 819 -22.61 -9.56 -10.58
C ARG A 819 -23.22 -10.28 -11.78
N LEU A 820 -23.64 -9.52 -12.81
CA LEU A 820 -24.24 -10.11 -14.01
C LEU A 820 -23.24 -11.02 -14.74
N PHE A 821 -21.96 -10.63 -14.80
CA PHE A 821 -20.91 -11.46 -15.38
C PHE A 821 -20.79 -12.81 -14.66
N LEU A 822 -20.58 -12.78 -13.34
CA LEU A 822 -20.39 -13.98 -12.52
C LEU A 822 -21.57 -14.95 -12.65
N HIS A 823 -22.81 -14.47 -12.51
CA HIS A 823 -23.97 -15.35 -12.63
C HIS A 823 -24.15 -15.90 -14.04
N SER A 824 -23.85 -15.10 -15.07
CA SER A 824 -23.92 -15.58 -16.45
C SER A 824 -22.89 -16.67 -16.69
N VAL A 825 -21.64 -16.45 -16.28
CA VAL A 825 -20.56 -17.44 -16.38
C VAL A 825 -20.93 -18.72 -15.64
N VAL A 826 -21.40 -18.63 -14.39
CA VAL A 826 -21.83 -19.80 -13.61
C VAL A 826 -22.99 -20.53 -14.28
N SER A 827 -24.00 -19.81 -14.79
CA SER A 827 -25.16 -20.40 -15.45
C SER A 827 -24.79 -21.11 -16.75
N PHE A 828 -23.94 -20.50 -17.58
CA PHE A 828 -23.43 -21.10 -18.81
C PHE A 828 -22.47 -22.26 -18.55
N LEU A 829 -21.62 -22.18 -17.51
CA LEU A 829 -20.77 -23.30 -17.09
C LEU A 829 -21.61 -24.48 -16.57
N TYR A 830 -22.64 -24.21 -15.75
CA TYR A 830 -23.57 -25.22 -15.28
C TYR A 830 -24.29 -25.88 -16.47
N TYR A 831 -24.85 -25.08 -17.37
CA TYR A 831 -25.52 -25.57 -18.58
C TYR A 831 -24.57 -26.40 -19.46
N GLY A 832 -23.34 -25.94 -19.68
CA GLY A 832 -22.36 -26.59 -20.54
C GLY A 832 -21.80 -27.90 -19.94
N LEU A 833 -21.30 -27.85 -18.69
CA LEU A 833 -20.67 -28.99 -18.03
C LEU A 833 -21.69 -30.08 -17.70
N PHE A 834 -22.79 -29.75 -17.03
CA PHE A 834 -23.83 -30.74 -16.72
C PHE A 834 -24.57 -31.19 -17.97
N GLY A 835 -24.74 -30.30 -18.95
CA GLY A 835 -25.27 -30.64 -20.26
C GLY A 835 -24.44 -31.69 -20.97
N PHE A 836 -23.11 -31.54 -20.97
CA PHE A 836 -22.19 -32.52 -21.53
C PHE A 836 -22.28 -33.87 -20.80
N VAL A 837 -22.30 -33.85 -19.47
CA VAL A 837 -22.42 -35.08 -18.64
C VAL A 837 -23.74 -35.81 -18.93
N ILE A 838 -24.87 -35.10 -18.92
CA ILE A 838 -26.20 -35.64 -19.26
C ILE A 838 -26.21 -36.16 -20.70
N SER A 839 -25.53 -35.47 -21.61
CA SER A 839 -25.46 -35.86 -23.01
C SER A 839 -24.70 -37.16 -23.21
N VAL A 840 -23.56 -37.34 -22.54
CA VAL A 840 -22.75 -38.55 -22.64
C VAL A 840 -23.42 -39.71 -21.91
N LEU A 841 -23.78 -39.55 -20.64
CA LEU A 841 -24.34 -40.63 -19.83
C LEU A 841 -25.80 -40.92 -20.18
N GLY A 842 -26.61 -39.88 -20.34
CA GLY A 842 -28.04 -40.00 -20.59
C GLY A 842 -28.38 -40.49 -22.00
N SER A 843 -27.55 -40.22 -23.01
CA SER A 843 -27.78 -40.75 -24.37
C SER A 843 -27.66 -42.28 -24.44
N PHE A 844 -26.81 -42.89 -23.61
CA PHE A 844 -26.69 -44.34 -23.50
C PHE A 844 -28.02 -44.98 -23.05
N PHE A 845 -28.64 -44.42 -22.02
CA PHE A 845 -29.95 -44.88 -21.53
C PHE A 845 -31.10 -44.51 -22.47
N ALA A 846 -31.05 -43.34 -23.10
CA ALA A 846 -32.11 -42.83 -23.96
C ALA A 846 -32.25 -43.61 -25.28
N LYS A 847 -31.14 -44.10 -25.86
CA LYS A 847 -31.15 -44.81 -27.15
C LYS A 847 -32.05 -46.06 -27.17
N ASN A 848 -32.18 -46.74 -26.03
CA ASN A 848 -32.94 -47.98 -25.89
C ASN A 848 -34.25 -47.80 -25.08
N ALA A 849 -34.57 -46.59 -24.62
CA ALA A 849 -35.73 -46.32 -23.78
C ALA A 849 -37.04 -46.22 -24.60
N LYS A 850 -38.12 -46.84 -24.09
CA LYS A 850 -39.47 -46.81 -24.70
C LYS A 850 -40.53 -46.59 -23.61
N GLY A 851 -41.67 -45.99 -23.97
CA GLY A 851 -42.79 -45.77 -23.05
C GLY A 851 -42.39 -44.97 -21.79
N LYS A 852 -42.62 -45.56 -20.60
CA LYS A 852 -42.38 -44.90 -19.29
C LYS A 852 -40.91 -44.52 -19.06
N SER A 853 -39.94 -45.31 -19.51
CA SER A 853 -38.51 -45.00 -19.28
C SER A 853 -38.05 -43.78 -20.09
N LEU A 854 -38.50 -43.65 -21.34
CA LEU A 854 -38.23 -42.47 -22.16
C LEU A 854 -38.90 -41.21 -21.58
N TYR A 855 -40.12 -41.36 -21.04
CA TYR A 855 -40.79 -40.27 -20.34
C TYR A 855 -40.01 -39.78 -19.11
N ILE A 856 -39.48 -40.69 -18.29
CA ILE A 856 -38.66 -40.34 -17.11
C ILE A 856 -37.39 -39.61 -17.54
N ILE A 857 -36.70 -40.07 -18.60
CA ILE A 857 -35.51 -39.39 -19.13
C ILE A 857 -35.86 -37.99 -19.63
N LYS A 858 -36.95 -37.83 -20.39
CA LYS A 858 -37.41 -36.52 -20.86
C LYS A 858 -37.84 -35.60 -19.70
N LEU A 859 -38.44 -36.15 -18.65
CA LEU A 859 -38.76 -35.41 -17.43
C LEU A 859 -37.49 -34.93 -16.72
N PHE A 860 -36.45 -35.78 -16.64
CA PHE A 860 -35.16 -35.41 -16.06
C PHE A 860 -34.49 -34.30 -16.88
N VAL A 861 -34.48 -34.43 -18.21
CA VAL A 861 -33.96 -33.39 -19.11
C VAL A 861 -34.76 -32.09 -18.95
N ALA A 862 -36.09 -32.15 -18.90
CA ALA A 862 -36.93 -30.98 -18.67
C ALA A 862 -36.65 -30.31 -17.32
N LYS A 863 -36.46 -31.09 -16.25
CA LYS A 863 -36.06 -30.59 -14.94
C LYS A 863 -34.67 -29.95 -14.95
N PHE A 864 -33.71 -30.51 -15.67
CA PHE A 864 -32.38 -29.93 -15.85
C PHE A 864 -32.42 -28.61 -16.63
N LEU A 865 -33.10 -28.58 -17.78
CA LEU A 865 -33.26 -27.34 -18.56
C LEU A 865 -33.99 -26.26 -17.74
N GLY A 866 -34.97 -26.67 -16.93
CA GLY A 866 -35.61 -25.82 -15.95
C GLY A 866 -34.65 -25.34 -14.85
N SER A 867 -33.84 -26.22 -14.25
CA SER A 867 -32.88 -25.85 -13.19
C SER A 867 -31.85 -24.84 -13.67
N VAL A 868 -31.42 -24.94 -14.94
CA VAL A 868 -30.55 -23.94 -15.58
C VAL A 868 -31.18 -22.54 -15.50
N LEU A 869 -32.47 -22.39 -15.79
CA LEU A 869 -33.15 -21.09 -15.64
C LEU A 869 -33.18 -20.62 -14.19
N TYR A 870 -33.25 -21.52 -13.22
CA TYR A 870 -33.26 -21.21 -11.79
C TYR A 870 -31.86 -20.93 -11.19
N THR A 871 -30.77 -21.20 -11.91
CA THR A 871 -29.42 -20.79 -11.47
C THR A 871 -29.29 -19.28 -11.24
N ASN A 872 -30.09 -18.47 -11.95
CA ASN A 872 -30.20 -17.04 -11.72
C ASN A 872 -31.50 -16.71 -10.96
N PHE A 873 -31.37 -16.49 -9.65
CA PHE A 873 -32.51 -16.22 -8.76
C PHE A 873 -33.14 -14.83 -8.94
N PHE A 874 -32.45 -13.88 -9.58
CA PHE A 874 -32.96 -12.53 -9.82
C PHE A 874 -33.95 -12.44 -10.99
N VAL A 875 -33.99 -13.46 -11.85
CA VAL A 875 -34.96 -13.56 -12.94
C VAL A 875 -36.22 -14.21 -12.40
N LYS A 876 -37.37 -13.51 -12.43
CA LYS A 876 -38.65 -14.09 -12.03
C LYS A 876 -39.22 -14.93 -13.18
N LYS A 877 -39.76 -16.11 -12.89
CA LYS A 877 -40.40 -16.98 -13.89
C LYS A 877 -41.87 -17.13 -13.56
N LYS A 878 -42.76 -16.98 -14.54
CA LYS A 878 -44.21 -17.14 -14.39
C LYS A 878 -44.75 -18.00 -15.54
N ILE A 879 -45.55 -19.01 -15.22
CA ILE A 879 -46.26 -19.82 -16.21
C ILE A 879 -47.75 -19.54 -16.05
N ILE A 880 -48.36 -18.94 -17.07
CA ILE A 880 -49.81 -18.74 -17.15
C ILE A 880 -50.37 -19.99 -17.84
N ARG A 881 -50.94 -20.89 -17.02
CA ARG A 881 -51.53 -22.14 -17.51
C ARG A 881 -52.92 -21.91 -18.09
N ASN A 882 -53.25 -22.67 -19.12
CA ASN A 882 -54.63 -22.77 -19.60
C ASN A 882 -55.28 -23.98 -18.91
N PRO A 883 -56.32 -23.79 -18.07
CA PRO A 883 -56.96 -24.91 -17.37
C PRO A 883 -57.62 -25.92 -18.31
N LYS A 884 -57.89 -25.54 -19.57
CA LYS A 884 -58.45 -26.42 -20.61
C LYS A 884 -57.39 -27.26 -21.33
N GLU A 885 -56.10 -27.09 -21.02
CA GLU A 885 -55.00 -27.78 -21.69
C GLU A 885 -54.11 -28.53 -20.68
N ASP A 886 -54.08 -29.86 -20.79
CA ASP A 886 -53.34 -30.77 -19.90
C ASP A 886 -52.19 -31.51 -20.61
N PHE A 887 -51.95 -31.24 -21.90
CA PHE A 887 -50.96 -31.92 -22.74
C PHE A 887 -51.12 -33.45 -22.79
N SER A 888 -52.33 -33.98 -22.55
CA SER A 888 -52.66 -35.39 -22.71
C SER A 888 -52.63 -35.82 -24.17
N ARG A 889 -53.15 -34.98 -25.07
CA ARG A 889 -53.15 -35.15 -26.54
C ARG A 889 -52.02 -34.36 -27.23
N PRO A 890 -51.33 -34.94 -28.22
CA PRO A 890 -50.27 -34.25 -28.97
C PRO A 890 -50.82 -33.07 -29.77
N ALA A 891 -49.98 -32.07 -30.01
CA ALA A 891 -50.26 -30.92 -30.88
C ALA A 891 -48.97 -30.43 -31.56
N VAL A 892 -49.12 -29.61 -32.60
CA VAL A 892 -48.04 -28.75 -33.06
C VAL A 892 -48.04 -27.49 -32.22
N ILE A 893 -47.05 -27.37 -31.34
CA ILE A 893 -46.84 -26.19 -30.49
C ILE A 893 -46.11 -25.14 -31.31
N ILE A 894 -46.69 -23.94 -31.42
CA ILE A 894 -46.05 -22.79 -32.04
C ILE A 894 -45.69 -21.75 -30.97
N ALA A 895 -44.45 -21.23 -31.02
CA ALA A 895 -44.00 -20.19 -30.08
C ALA A 895 -43.18 -19.11 -30.78
N ASN A 896 -43.21 -17.88 -30.24
CA ASN A 896 -42.32 -16.82 -30.69
C ASN A 896 -40.87 -17.09 -30.26
N HIS A 897 -39.90 -16.68 -31.07
CA HIS A 897 -38.48 -16.96 -30.81
C HIS A 897 -37.67 -15.67 -30.68
N THR A 898 -37.19 -15.36 -29.48
CA THR A 898 -36.56 -14.08 -29.13
C THR A 898 -35.25 -14.24 -28.35
N SER A 899 -34.98 -15.42 -27.77
CA SER A 899 -33.80 -15.67 -26.95
C SER A 899 -33.27 -17.10 -27.06
N PHE A 900 -32.02 -17.30 -26.63
CA PHE A 900 -31.52 -18.64 -26.33
C PHE A 900 -32.30 -19.32 -25.19
N LEU A 901 -32.85 -18.54 -24.25
CA LEU A 901 -33.60 -19.07 -23.10
C LEU A 901 -34.96 -19.67 -23.48
N ASP A 902 -35.48 -19.43 -24.69
CA ASP A 902 -36.81 -19.89 -25.10
C ASP A 902 -36.94 -21.41 -25.07
N THR A 903 -35.92 -22.13 -25.52
CA THR A 903 -35.89 -23.59 -25.49
C THR A 903 -35.89 -24.14 -24.07
N LEU A 904 -35.16 -23.49 -23.16
CA LEU A 904 -35.15 -23.81 -21.73
C LEU A 904 -36.52 -23.49 -21.09
N ALA A 905 -37.12 -22.37 -21.49
CA ALA A 905 -38.39 -21.89 -20.96
C ALA A 905 -39.52 -22.85 -21.33
N VAL A 906 -39.61 -23.26 -22.59
CA VAL A 906 -40.60 -24.24 -23.07
C VAL A 906 -40.50 -25.56 -22.30
N ALA A 907 -39.30 -26.00 -21.90
CA ALA A 907 -39.14 -27.24 -21.13
C ALA A 907 -39.82 -27.19 -19.75
N LEU A 908 -40.17 -26.01 -19.23
CA LEU A 908 -40.96 -25.85 -18.00
C LEU A 908 -42.46 -26.14 -18.20
N VAL A 909 -42.95 -26.18 -19.44
CA VAL A 909 -44.37 -26.32 -19.76
C VAL A 909 -44.80 -27.79 -19.73
N THR A 910 -44.09 -28.66 -20.44
CA THR A 910 -44.35 -30.10 -20.46
C THR A 910 -43.12 -30.90 -20.91
N PRO A 911 -42.84 -32.09 -20.32
CA PRO A 911 -41.78 -32.97 -20.79
C PRO A 911 -42.15 -33.73 -22.08
N LYS A 912 -43.42 -33.68 -22.51
CA LYS A 912 -43.92 -34.39 -23.70
C LYS A 912 -43.71 -33.59 -25.00
N ILE A 913 -42.48 -33.18 -25.26
CA ILE A 913 -42.12 -32.40 -26.45
C ILE A 913 -41.00 -33.05 -27.28
N VAL A 914 -41.00 -32.74 -28.56
CA VAL A 914 -39.93 -32.97 -29.52
C VAL A 914 -39.62 -31.64 -30.20
N PHE A 915 -38.37 -31.18 -30.08
CA PHE A 915 -37.95 -29.93 -30.72
C PHE A 915 -37.53 -30.16 -32.17
N LEU A 916 -37.97 -29.24 -33.03
CA LEU A 916 -37.37 -29.05 -34.34
C LEU A 916 -36.20 -28.07 -34.18
N VAL A 917 -34.97 -28.53 -34.42
CA VAL A 917 -33.72 -27.84 -34.08
C VAL A 917 -32.86 -27.53 -35.31
N ASN A 918 -31.96 -26.56 -35.19
CA ASN A 918 -30.95 -26.28 -36.22
C ASN A 918 -29.79 -27.29 -36.15
N ASP A 919 -29.04 -27.41 -37.24
CA ASP A 919 -27.91 -28.36 -37.37
C ASP A 919 -26.86 -28.22 -36.28
N TRP A 920 -26.54 -26.98 -35.88
CA TRP A 920 -25.53 -26.74 -34.85
C TRP A 920 -25.94 -27.30 -33.48
N VAL A 921 -27.25 -27.33 -33.17
CA VAL A 921 -27.77 -27.94 -31.93
C VAL A 921 -27.75 -29.46 -32.06
N TYR A 922 -28.22 -29.98 -33.20
CA TYR A 922 -28.26 -31.40 -33.50
C TYR A 922 -26.88 -32.05 -33.48
N ASN A 923 -25.84 -31.33 -33.96
CA ASN A 923 -24.46 -31.79 -34.06
C ASN A 923 -23.55 -31.27 -32.93
N SER A 924 -24.09 -30.57 -31.93
CA SER A 924 -23.30 -30.01 -30.83
C SER A 924 -22.49 -31.10 -30.10
N PRO A 925 -21.19 -30.89 -29.82
CA PRO A 925 -20.39 -31.82 -29.02
C PRO A 925 -20.90 -31.89 -27.57
N VAL A 926 -21.59 -30.84 -27.10
CA VAL A 926 -22.15 -30.76 -25.75
C VAL A 926 -23.48 -31.49 -25.64
N PHE A 927 -24.44 -31.22 -26.53
CA PHE A 927 -25.83 -31.72 -26.39
C PHE A 927 -26.26 -32.72 -27.47
N GLY A 928 -25.54 -32.82 -28.57
CA GLY A 928 -26.00 -33.50 -29.80
C GLY A 928 -26.33 -34.98 -29.59
N LYS A 929 -25.56 -35.71 -28.77
CA LYS A 929 -25.82 -37.14 -28.49
C LYS A 929 -27.19 -37.35 -27.85
N MET A 930 -27.53 -36.56 -26.82
CA MET A 930 -28.84 -36.63 -26.17
C MET A 930 -29.95 -36.08 -27.05
N VAL A 931 -29.74 -34.96 -27.74
CA VAL A 931 -30.71 -34.39 -28.70
C VAL A 931 -31.16 -35.44 -29.74
N ARG A 932 -30.20 -36.19 -30.30
CA ARG A 932 -30.48 -37.30 -31.23
C ARG A 932 -31.21 -38.46 -30.56
N ALA A 933 -30.79 -38.85 -29.36
CA ALA A 933 -31.40 -39.96 -28.63
C ALA A 933 -32.85 -39.65 -28.17
N LEU A 934 -33.20 -38.39 -27.93
CA LEU A 934 -34.56 -37.96 -27.59
C LEU A 934 -35.52 -37.84 -28.79
N GLY A 935 -35.00 -38.05 -30.00
CA GLY A 935 -35.77 -37.98 -31.23
C GLY A 935 -36.07 -36.56 -31.72
N PHE A 936 -35.25 -35.56 -31.35
CA PHE A 936 -35.36 -34.21 -31.92
C PHE A 936 -34.95 -34.22 -33.40
N TYR A 937 -35.57 -33.35 -34.19
CA TYR A 937 -35.46 -33.39 -35.64
C TYR A 937 -34.72 -32.17 -36.20
N PRO A 938 -33.68 -32.34 -37.05
CA PRO A 938 -32.97 -31.23 -37.66
C PRO A 938 -33.75 -30.66 -38.85
N VAL A 939 -34.10 -29.38 -38.80
CA VAL A 939 -34.98 -28.74 -39.81
C VAL A 939 -34.34 -28.68 -41.21
N SER A 940 -33.01 -28.71 -41.31
CA SER A 940 -32.23 -28.71 -42.55
C SER A 940 -32.49 -29.92 -43.46
N GLN A 941 -32.91 -31.05 -42.89
CA GLN A 941 -33.18 -32.28 -43.63
C GLN A 941 -34.49 -32.23 -44.44
N GLY A 942 -35.24 -31.12 -44.33
CA GLY A 942 -36.54 -30.96 -44.98
C GLY A 942 -37.65 -31.63 -44.17
N ILE A 943 -38.71 -30.89 -43.87
CA ILE A 943 -39.83 -31.36 -43.05
C ILE A 943 -40.50 -32.61 -43.66
N GLU A 944 -40.58 -32.67 -44.99
CA GLU A 944 -41.16 -33.77 -45.77
C GLU A 944 -40.42 -35.10 -45.52
N ASN A 945 -39.08 -35.08 -45.51
CA ASN A 945 -38.24 -36.25 -45.27
C ASN A 945 -38.30 -36.75 -43.81
N GLY A 946 -38.84 -35.94 -42.90
CA GLY A 946 -38.98 -36.24 -41.48
C GLY A 946 -40.36 -36.72 -41.06
N LEU A 947 -41.35 -36.74 -41.96
CA LEU A 947 -42.76 -36.95 -41.61
C LEU A 947 -43.01 -38.27 -40.88
N GLU A 948 -42.45 -39.39 -41.36
CA GLU A 948 -42.65 -40.69 -40.70
C GLU A 948 -42.08 -40.72 -39.28
N LYS A 949 -40.86 -40.21 -39.09
CA LYS A 949 -40.20 -40.15 -37.77
C LYS A 949 -40.94 -39.23 -36.80
N LEU A 950 -41.44 -38.10 -37.28
CA LEU A 950 -42.22 -37.16 -36.49
C LEU A 950 -43.61 -37.71 -36.16
N ARG A 951 -44.25 -38.45 -37.10
CA ARG A 951 -45.50 -39.17 -36.89
C ARG A 951 -45.35 -40.23 -35.79
N GLU A 952 -44.28 -41.03 -35.83
CA GLU A 952 -43.98 -42.02 -34.79
C GLU A 952 -43.92 -41.39 -33.38
N LYS A 953 -43.34 -40.18 -33.26
CA LYS A 953 -43.27 -39.46 -31.99
C LYS A 953 -44.61 -38.83 -31.60
N ALA A 954 -45.38 -38.32 -32.56
CA ALA A 954 -46.72 -37.82 -32.32
C ALA A 954 -47.66 -38.93 -31.81
N ASP A 955 -47.62 -40.11 -32.43
CA ASP A 955 -48.40 -41.30 -32.04
C ASP A 955 -48.01 -41.81 -30.64
N GLN A 956 -46.74 -41.64 -30.24
CA GLN A 956 -46.26 -41.87 -28.88
C GLN A 956 -46.74 -40.82 -27.85
N GLY A 957 -47.55 -39.84 -28.27
CA GLY A 957 -48.13 -38.80 -27.42
C GLY A 957 -47.21 -37.58 -27.20
N TYR A 958 -46.17 -37.38 -28.02
CA TYR A 958 -45.30 -36.20 -27.93
C TYR A 958 -45.78 -35.08 -28.86
N SER A 959 -45.83 -33.86 -28.33
CA SER A 959 -46.11 -32.66 -29.13
C SER A 959 -44.85 -32.20 -29.87
N LEU A 960 -45.03 -31.62 -31.05
CA LEU A 960 -43.94 -31.10 -31.87
C LEU A 960 -43.85 -29.59 -31.68
N ILE A 961 -42.73 -29.07 -31.20
CA ILE A 961 -42.55 -27.62 -31.08
C ILE A 961 -41.80 -27.03 -32.27
N VAL A 962 -42.39 -25.98 -32.84
CA VAL A 962 -41.84 -25.21 -33.95
C VAL A 962 -41.82 -23.73 -33.58
N PHE A 963 -40.71 -23.07 -33.91
CA PHE A 963 -40.59 -21.61 -33.88
C PHE A 963 -40.81 -21.09 -35.30
N PRO A 964 -42.05 -20.73 -35.69
CA PRO A 964 -42.40 -20.46 -37.08
C PRO A 964 -41.76 -19.19 -37.66
N GLU A 965 -41.07 -18.37 -36.87
CA GLU A 965 -40.32 -17.18 -37.33
C GLU A 965 -38.96 -17.52 -37.97
N ALA A 966 -38.53 -18.80 -37.91
CA ALA A 966 -37.24 -19.36 -38.35
C ALA A 966 -36.00 -18.81 -37.62
N GLU A 967 -35.90 -17.50 -37.41
CA GLU A 967 -34.81 -16.85 -36.68
C GLU A 967 -35.29 -16.16 -35.40
N ARG A 968 -34.38 -16.08 -34.42
CA ARG A 968 -34.59 -15.26 -33.21
C ARG A 968 -34.73 -13.79 -33.57
N SER A 969 -35.79 -13.16 -33.08
CA SER A 969 -36.04 -11.72 -33.19
C SER A 969 -35.05 -10.91 -32.32
N TYR A 970 -34.73 -9.68 -32.75
CA TYR A 970 -33.84 -8.74 -32.03
C TYR A 970 -34.60 -7.72 -31.20
N ASP A 971 -35.88 -7.50 -31.50
CA ASP A 971 -36.64 -6.33 -31.07
C ASP A 971 -37.93 -6.67 -30.32
N ASN A 972 -38.20 -7.97 -30.11
CA ASN A 972 -39.37 -8.53 -29.44
C ASN A 972 -40.70 -8.25 -30.18
N ASP A 973 -40.63 -7.99 -31.49
CA ASP A 973 -41.79 -8.00 -32.39
C ASP A 973 -41.90 -9.35 -33.11
N VAL A 974 -43.12 -9.89 -33.17
CA VAL A 974 -43.38 -11.21 -33.78
C VAL A 974 -43.45 -11.07 -35.30
N LYS A 975 -42.54 -11.72 -36.02
CA LYS A 975 -42.41 -11.66 -37.47
C LYS A 975 -43.43 -12.54 -38.19
N ARG A 976 -43.33 -12.59 -39.52
CA ARG A 976 -44.19 -13.44 -40.35
C ARG A 976 -43.85 -14.90 -40.10
N PHE A 977 -44.86 -15.73 -39.90
CA PHE A 977 -44.70 -17.17 -39.78
C PHE A 977 -44.47 -17.86 -41.14
N HIS A 978 -43.52 -18.80 -41.15
CA HIS A 978 -43.31 -19.76 -42.23
C HIS A 978 -44.35 -20.90 -42.18
N LYS A 979 -44.63 -21.51 -43.34
CA LYS A 979 -45.71 -22.49 -43.51
C LYS A 979 -45.44 -23.86 -42.87
N GLY A 980 -44.19 -24.17 -42.52
CA GLY A 980 -43.76 -25.53 -42.14
C GLY A 980 -44.49 -26.13 -40.93
N ALA A 981 -44.75 -25.35 -39.88
CA ALA A 981 -45.51 -25.82 -38.71
C ALA A 981 -46.96 -26.21 -39.06
N PHE A 982 -47.58 -25.45 -39.96
CA PHE A 982 -48.96 -25.64 -40.38
C PHE A 982 -49.11 -26.80 -41.37
N TYR A 983 -48.12 -26.97 -42.25
CA TYR A 983 -47.99 -28.16 -43.09
C TYR A 983 -47.86 -29.42 -42.24
N LEU A 984 -47.01 -29.42 -41.20
CA LEU A 984 -46.89 -30.53 -40.25
C LEU A 984 -48.20 -30.85 -39.54
N ALA A 985 -48.91 -29.82 -39.08
CA ALA A 985 -50.21 -29.99 -38.41
C ALA A 985 -51.23 -30.69 -39.33
N GLU A 986 -51.28 -30.32 -40.61
CA GLU A 986 -52.18 -30.91 -41.60
C GLU A 986 -51.79 -32.37 -41.94
N GLN A 987 -50.50 -32.62 -42.21
CA GLN A 987 -50.02 -33.96 -42.60
C GLN A 987 -50.07 -34.99 -41.45
N LEU A 988 -49.94 -34.52 -40.21
CA LEU A 988 -50.01 -35.37 -39.01
C LEU A 988 -51.39 -35.37 -38.34
N GLN A 989 -52.37 -34.64 -38.91
CA GLN A 989 -53.71 -34.48 -38.36
C GLN A 989 -53.71 -34.00 -36.88
N LEU A 990 -52.85 -33.03 -36.57
CA LEU A 990 -52.66 -32.47 -35.22
C LEU A 990 -53.26 -31.06 -35.10
N ASP A 991 -53.81 -30.76 -33.93
CA ASP A 991 -54.20 -29.40 -33.56
C ASP A 991 -52.98 -28.48 -33.37
N ILE A 992 -53.20 -27.17 -33.44
CA ILE A 992 -52.16 -26.16 -33.20
C ILE A 992 -52.33 -25.59 -31.79
N LEU A 993 -51.25 -25.53 -31.02
CA LEU A 993 -51.24 -24.93 -29.68
C LEU A 993 -50.29 -23.72 -29.64
N PRO A 994 -50.82 -22.48 -29.58
CA PRO A 994 -50.02 -21.29 -29.38
C PRO A 994 -49.42 -21.21 -27.98
N VAL A 995 -48.12 -20.94 -27.88
CA VAL A 995 -47.40 -20.64 -26.63
C VAL A 995 -46.69 -19.31 -26.78
N TYR A 996 -46.96 -18.38 -25.88
CA TYR A 996 -46.40 -17.03 -25.90
C TYR A 996 -45.27 -16.91 -24.88
N ILE A 997 -44.10 -16.48 -25.34
CA ILE A 997 -42.90 -16.28 -24.52
C ILE A 997 -42.63 -14.78 -24.41
N HIS A 998 -42.68 -14.22 -23.21
CA HIS A 998 -42.47 -12.80 -22.96
C HIS A 998 -41.30 -12.57 -21.98
N GLY A 999 -40.50 -11.55 -22.27
CA GLY A 999 -39.38 -11.07 -21.44
C GLY A 999 -38.04 -11.78 -21.64
N ASN A 1000 -37.99 -12.90 -22.35
CA ASN A 1000 -36.74 -13.61 -22.64
C ASN A 1000 -35.73 -12.77 -23.45
N SER A 1001 -36.20 -11.91 -24.36
CA SER A 1001 -35.37 -10.95 -25.11
C SER A 1001 -34.71 -9.88 -24.24
N GLU A 1002 -35.35 -9.51 -23.12
CA GLU A 1002 -34.81 -8.56 -22.14
C GLU A 1002 -33.80 -9.24 -21.23
N VAL A 1003 -34.09 -10.49 -20.83
CA VAL A 1003 -33.24 -11.28 -19.92
C VAL A 1003 -31.98 -11.78 -20.61
N LEU A 1004 -32.05 -12.32 -21.83
CA LEU A 1004 -30.87 -12.73 -22.60
C LEU A 1004 -31.06 -12.35 -24.06
N PRO A 1005 -30.65 -11.13 -24.47
CA PRO A 1005 -30.79 -10.65 -25.82
C PRO A 1005 -29.93 -11.45 -26.81
N LYS A 1006 -30.40 -11.56 -28.05
CA LYS A 1006 -29.66 -12.22 -29.13
C LYS A 1006 -28.27 -11.59 -29.32
N GLY A 1007 -27.24 -12.44 -29.37
CA GLY A 1007 -25.85 -12.02 -29.56
C GLY A 1007 -25.10 -11.67 -28.27
N ASP A 1008 -25.71 -11.85 -27.10
CA ASP A 1008 -25.07 -11.68 -25.80
C ASP A 1008 -25.01 -13.02 -25.04
N PHE A 1009 -24.13 -13.09 -24.04
CA PHE A 1009 -24.08 -14.17 -23.06
C PHE A 1009 -24.44 -13.68 -21.64
N ILE A 1010 -24.62 -12.37 -21.45
CA ILE A 1010 -25.00 -11.80 -20.17
C ILE A 1010 -26.50 -11.99 -19.92
N ILE A 1011 -26.85 -12.61 -18.80
CA ILE A 1011 -28.21 -12.83 -18.33
C ILE A 1011 -28.61 -11.67 -17.40
N TYR A 1012 -29.43 -10.76 -17.91
CA TYR A 1012 -29.93 -9.57 -17.23
C TYR A 1012 -31.12 -9.88 -16.29
N ASN A 1013 -31.39 -8.94 -15.38
CA ASN A 1013 -32.58 -8.99 -14.54
C ASN A 1013 -33.84 -8.80 -15.37
N GLY A 1014 -34.90 -9.55 -15.06
CA GLY A 1014 -36.17 -9.43 -15.76
C GLY A 1014 -37.19 -10.47 -15.32
N LYS A 1015 -38.28 -10.56 -16.07
CA LYS A 1015 -39.36 -11.54 -15.88
C LYS A 1015 -39.42 -12.42 -17.14
N ILE A 1016 -39.45 -13.73 -16.97
CA ILE A 1016 -39.73 -14.71 -18.02
C ILE A 1016 -41.17 -15.18 -17.81
N THR A 1017 -42.06 -14.88 -18.74
CA THR A 1017 -43.46 -15.31 -18.68
C THR A 1017 -43.79 -16.21 -19.86
N ILE A 1018 -44.36 -17.36 -19.58
CA ILE A 1018 -44.85 -18.29 -20.61
C ILE A 1018 -46.36 -18.41 -20.45
N LYS A 1019 -47.13 -18.05 -21.49
CA LYS A 1019 -48.58 -18.21 -21.52
C LYS A 1019 -48.97 -19.31 -22.50
N ILE A 1020 -49.70 -20.30 -22.00
CA ILE A 1020 -50.30 -21.36 -22.81
C ILE A 1020 -51.61 -20.81 -23.39
N GLY A 1021 -51.71 -20.75 -24.71
CA GLY A 1021 -52.89 -20.24 -25.41
C GLY A 1021 -54.03 -21.27 -25.49
N GLU A 1022 -55.08 -20.90 -26.23
CA GLU A 1022 -56.16 -21.84 -26.57
C GLU A 1022 -55.73 -22.74 -27.73
N ARG A 1023 -56.03 -24.04 -27.61
CA ARG A 1023 -55.77 -25.01 -28.67
C ARG A 1023 -56.71 -24.75 -29.85
N ILE A 1024 -56.13 -24.59 -31.04
CA ILE A 1024 -56.84 -24.31 -32.28
C ILE A 1024 -57.08 -25.65 -33.01
N PRO A 1025 -58.34 -26.11 -33.12
CA PRO A 1025 -58.66 -27.35 -33.82
C PRO A 1025 -58.20 -27.31 -35.28
N LEU A 1026 -57.69 -28.42 -35.80
CA LEU A 1026 -57.26 -28.49 -37.21
C LEU A 1026 -58.39 -28.13 -38.19
N ARG A 1027 -59.62 -28.53 -37.89
CA ARG A 1027 -60.83 -28.32 -38.73
C ARG A 1027 -61.56 -27.01 -38.47
N ASP A 1028 -61.01 -26.10 -37.68
CA ASP A 1028 -61.62 -24.79 -37.44
C ASP A 1028 -61.50 -23.90 -38.69
N GLU A 1029 -62.60 -23.75 -39.43
CA GLU A 1029 -62.68 -23.00 -40.68
C GLU A 1029 -62.49 -21.49 -40.49
N SER A 1030 -62.65 -20.95 -39.26
CA SER A 1030 -62.44 -19.53 -38.99
C SER A 1030 -60.99 -19.10 -39.31
N PHE A 1031 -60.04 -20.01 -39.11
CA PHE A 1031 -58.62 -19.84 -39.44
C PHE A 1031 -58.26 -20.19 -40.88
N GLY A 1032 -59.22 -20.56 -41.74
CA GLY A 1032 -58.99 -20.92 -43.15
C GLY A 1032 -58.85 -22.42 -43.38
N THR A 1033 -58.97 -22.83 -44.65
CA THR A 1033 -59.10 -24.25 -45.06
C THR A 1033 -57.79 -24.86 -45.55
N THR A 1034 -56.86 -24.05 -46.09
CA THR A 1034 -55.53 -24.50 -46.50
C THR A 1034 -54.47 -24.16 -45.45
N TYR A 1035 -53.41 -24.97 -45.32
CA TYR A 1035 -52.29 -24.65 -44.40
C TYR A 1035 -51.68 -23.25 -44.66
N SER A 1036 -51.71 -22.75 -45.89
CA SER A 1036 -51.22 -21.41 -46.25
C SER A 1036 -52.12 -20.28 -45.71
N GLU A 1037 -53.44 -20.42 -45.82
CA GLU A 1037 -54.41 -19.48 -45.24
C GLU A 1037 -54.37 -19.51 -43.70
N ARG A 1038 -54.30 -20.72 -43.14
CA ARG A 1038 -54.13 -20.95 -41.69
C ARG A 1038 -52.88 -20.28 -41.15
N THR A 1039 -51.76 -20.39 -41.85
CA THR A 1039 -50.52 -19.68 -41.49
C THR A 1039 -50.75 -18.17 -41.35
N LYS A 1040 -51.45 -17.53 -42.29
CA LYS A 1040 -51.69 -16.08 -42.29
C LYS A 1040 -52.63 -15.65 -41.17
N LYS A 1041 -53.77 -16.33 -41.02
CA LYS A 1041 -54.79 -16.00 -40.02
C LYS A 1041 -54.33 -16.32 -38.59
N ILE A 1042 -53.68 -17.46 -38.37
CA ILE A 1042 -53.12 -17.83 -37.05
C ILE A 1042 -51.97 -16.90 -36.66
N ASN A 1043 -51.12 -16.47 -37.60
CA ASN A 1043 -50.12 -15.44 -37.31
C ASN A 1043 -50.75 -14.11 -36.87
N ALA A 1044 -51.79 -13.64 -37.56
CA ALA A 1044 -52.51 -12.42 -37.16
C ALA A 1044 -53.13 -12.56 -35.76
N TYR A 1045 -53.75 -13.70 -35.47
CA TYR A 1045 -54.28 -14.03 -34.14
C TYR A 1045 -53.17 -14.09 -33.08
N PHE A 1046 -52.07 -14.77 -33.35
CA PHE A 1046 -50.91 -14.88 -32.45
C PHE A 1046 -50.36 -13.49 -32.12
N ARG A 1047 -50.20 -12.61 -33.11
CA ARG A 1047 -49.74 -11.23 -32.92
C ARG A 1047 -50.69 -10.41 -32.06
N LYS A 1048 -52.00 -10.56 -32.25
CA LYS A 1048 -53.03 -9.89 -31.45
C LYS A 1048 -52.96 -10.31 -29.98
N GLU A 1049 -52.95 -11.62 -29.72
CA GLU A 1049 -52.87 -12.18 -28.37
C GLU A 1049 -51.53 -11.85 -27.68
N PHE A 1050 -50.42 -11.89 -28.42
CA PHE A 1050 -49.12 -11.49 -27.89
C PHE A 1050 -49.09 -10.00 -27.55
N ALA A 1051 -49.70 -9.14 -28.36
CA ALA A 1051 -49.80 -7.72 -28.05
C ALA A 1051 -50.66 -7.44 -26.80
N ALA A 1052 -51.75 -8.18 -26.61
CA ALA A 1052 -52.56 -8.11 -25.39
C ALA A 1052 -51.77 -8.56 -24.15
N LEU A 1053 -51.01 -9.65 -24.28
CA LEU A 1053 -50.11 -10.13 -23.22
C LEU A 1053 -49.04 -9.09 -22.85
N ARG A 1054 -48.44 -8.43 -23.84
CA ARG A 1054 -47.48 -7.35 -23.59
C ARG A 1054 -48.13 -6.18 -22.84
N HIS A 1055 -49.35 -5.78 -23.22
CA HIS A 1055 -50.08 -4.72 -22.54
C HIS A 1055 -50.40 -5.07 -21.07
N GLU A 1056 -50.69 -6.34 -20.76
CA GLU A 1056 -50.95 -6.81 -19.40
C GLU A 1056 -49.68 -6.83 -18.53
N LEU A 1057 -48.53 -7.21 -19.10
CA LEU A 1057 -47.30 -7.50 -18.35
C LEU A 1057 -46.30 -6.33 -18.29
N GLU A 1058 -46.31 -5.44 -19.29
CA GLU A 1058 -45.37 -4.32 -19.40
C GLU A 1058 -45.86 -3.09 -18.62
N ASP A 1059 -45.85 -3.23 -17.28
CA ASP A 1059 -46.14 -2.15 -16.34
C ASP A 1059 -45.16 -0.96 -16.46
N GLU A 1060 -45.49 0.16 -15.80
CA GLU A 1060 -44.65 1.38 -15.75
C GLU A 1060 -43.19 1.14 -15.30
N ASN A 1061 -42.91 0.04 -14.59
CA ASN A 1061 -41.57 -0.31 -14.11
C ASN A 1061 -40.89 -1.39 -14.94
N TYR A 1062 -41.55 -1.95 -15.97
CA TYR A 1062 -41.07 -3.11 -16.72
C TYR A 1062 -39.70 -2.83 -17.38
N PHE A 1063 -39.55 -1.68 -18.02
CA PHE A 1063 -38.31 -1.29 -18.69
C PHE A 1063 -37.30 -0.56 -17.79
N ARG A 1064 -37.59 -0.35 -16.50
CA ARG A 1064 -36.72 0.37 -15.55
C ARG A 1064 -35.28 -0.12 -15.56
N TYR A 1065 -35.08 -1.43 -15.45
CA TYR A 1065 -33.74 -2.01 -15.42
C TYR A 1065 -32.99 -1.81 -16.73
N LYS A 1066 -33.67 -1.97 -17.86
CA LYS A 1066 -33.07 -1.82 -19.21
C LYS A 1066 -32.70 -0.37 -19.48
N LEU A 1067 -33.53 0.58 -19.04
CA LEU A 1067 -33.23 2.00 -19.09
C LEU A 1067 -31.98 2.32 -18.25
N PHE A 1068 -31.95 1.92 -16.99
CA PHE A 1068 -30.81 2.23 -16.11
C PHE A 1068 -29.50 1.58 -16.57
N LEU A 1069 -29.55 0.39 -17.16
CA LEU A 1069 -28.39 -0.24 -17.80
C LEU A 1069 -27.85 0.58 -18.97
N SER A 1070 -28.70 1.30 -19.70
CA SER A 1070 -28.29 2.14 -20.82
C SER A 1070 -27.49 3.39 -20.43
N PHE A 1071 -27.58 3.79 -19.16
CA PHE A 1071 -26.77 4.87 -18.57
C PHE A 1071 -25.74 4.34 -17.56
N LEU A 1072 -25.55 3.02 -17.46
CA LEU A 1072 -24.59 2.42 -16.52
C LEU A 1072 -23.16 2.88 -16.83
N TYR A 1073 -22.42 3.21 -15.77
CA TYR A 1073 -21.05 3.79 -15.79
C TYR A 1073 -20.90 5.16 -16.46
N LYS A 1074 -21.99 5.78 -16.93
CA LYS A 1074 -21.96 7.20 -17.31
C LYS A 1074 -21.74 8.10 -16.09
N GLU A 1075 -21.44 9.37 -16.31
CA GLU A 1075 -21.18 10.33 -15.24
C GLU A 1075 -22.35 10.43 -14.25
N ASN A 1076 -22.01 10.60 -12.97
CA ASN A 1076 -22.97 10.52 -11.87
C ASN A 1076 -24.08 11.58 -11.95
N GLU A 1077 -23.79 12.77 -12.49
CA GLU A 1077 -24.80 13.84 -12.68
C GLU A 1077 -25.88 13.40 -13.67
N VAL A 1078 -25.48 12.78 -14.78
CA VAL A 1078 -26.40 12.19 -15.79
C VAL A 1078 -27.22 11.07 -15.16
N VAL A 1079 -26.56 10.08 -14.54
CA VAL A 1079 -27.24 8.91 -13.96
C VAL A 1079 -28.25 9.31 -12.87
N LYS A 1080 -27.90 10.32 -12.05
CA LYS A 1080 -28.80 10.85 -11.02
C LYS A 1080 -30.03 11.49 -11.65
N SER A 1081 -29.84 12.37 -12.64
CA SER A 1081 -30.93 13.04 -13.35
C SER A 1081 -31.89 12.04 -13.99
N ILE A 1082 -31.39 10.98 -14.63
CA ILE A 1082 -32.23 9.94 -15.25
C ILE A 1082 -33.07 9.18 -14.21
N LYS A 1083 -32.48 8.84 -13.06
CA LYS A 1083 -33.19 8.11 -12.01
C LYS A 1083 -34.29 8.97 -11.38
N GLU A 1084 -34.01 10.25 -11.15
CA GLU A 1084 -34.98 11.20 -10.60
C GLU A 1084 -36.15 11.39 -11.58
N ASP A 1085 -35.86 11.67 -12.84
CA ASP A 1085 -36.87 11.82 -13.89
C ASP A 1085 -37.74 10.56 -14.07
N PHE A 1086 -37.14 9.36 -14.14
CA PHE A 1086 -37.90 8.12 -14.24
C PHE A 1086 -38.84 7.90 -13.04
N ASN A 1087 -38.35 8.10 -11.81
CA ASN A 1087 -39.17 7.86 -10.62
C ASN A 1087 -40.32 8.86 -10.50
N GLN A 1088 -40.13 10.10 -10.96
CA GLN A 1088 -41.17 11.13 -10.98
C GLN A 1088 -42.20 10.88 -12.09
N ASN A 1089 -41.77 10.43 -13.27
CA ASN A 1089 -42.58 10.46 -14.50
C ASN A 1089 -42.97 9.07 -15.06
N LYS A 1090 -42.62 7.96 -14.41
CA LYS A 1090 -42.90 6.58 -14.88
C LYS A 1090 -44.34 6.30 -15.30
N SER A 1091 -45.33 6.82 -14.57
CA SER A 1091 -46.74 6.59 -14.88
C SER A 1091 -47.15 7.35 -16.15
N VAL A 1092 -46.64 8.58 -16.31
CA VAL A 1092 -46.84 9.41 -17.49
C VAL A 1092 -46.17 8.78 -18.73
N TYR A 1093 -44.99 8.18 -18.57
CA TYR A 1093 -44.35 7.43 -19.65
C TYR A 1093 -45.17 6.21 -20.10
N SER A 1094 -45.79 5.52 -19.15
CA SER A 1094 -46.68 4.38 -19.44
C SER A 1094 -47.94 4.83 -20.19
N GLU A 1095 -48.55 5.93 -19.75
CA GLU A 1095 -49.72 6.55 -20.41
C GLU A 1095 -49.38 6.99 -21.84
N LEU A 1096 -48.30 7.76 -22.02
CA LEU A 1096 -47.85 8.26 -23.33
C LEU A 1096 -47.64 7.13 -24.33
N ASN A 1097 -47.09 6.01 -23.87
CA ASN A 1097 -46.89 4.86 -24.73
C ASN A 1097 -48.20 4.22 -25.21
N GLN A 1098 -49.27 4.20 -24.40
CA GLN A 1098 -50.55 3.64 -24.81
C GLN A 1098 -51.22 4.48 -25.90
N ILE A 1099 -50.93 5.78 -25.92
CA ILE A 1099 -51.54 6.75 -26.84
C ILE A 1099 -50.83 6.76 -28.20
N ILE A 1100 -49.49 6.77 -28.22
CA ILE A 1100 -48.72 6.83 -29.47
C ILE A 1100 -48.88 5.52 -30.26
N PRO A 1101 -49.23 5.55 -31.57
CA PRO A 1101 -49.33 4.34 -32.39
C PRO A 1101 -48.02 3.52 -32.42
N LYS A 1102 -48.14 2.23 -32.72
CA LYS A 1102 -47.02 1.27 -32.62
C LYS A 1102 -45.94 1.47 -33.69
N ASP A 1103 -46.30 2.05 -34.83
CA ASP A 1103 -45.48 2.28 -36.01
C ASP A 1103 -45.37 3.76 -36.41
N ALA A 1104 -45.77 4.67 -35.52
CA ALA A 1104 -45.71 6.11 -35.74
C ALA A 1104 -44.27 6.61 -35.96
N VAL A 1105 -44.15 7.62 -36.84
CA VAL A 1105 -42.97 8.47 -36.96
C VAL A 1105 -43.15 9.66 -36.01
N VAL A 1106 -42.34 9.69 -34.95
CA VAL A 1106 -42.37 10.73 -33.91
C VAL A 1106 -41.21 11.69 -34.14
N PHE A 1107 -41.50 12.97 -34.25
CA PHE A 1107 -40.52 14.03 -34.11
C PHE A 1107 -40.58 14.57 -32.69
N HIS A 1108 -39.49 14.46 -31.93
CA HIS A 1108 -39.41 14.83 -30.52
C HIS A 1108 -38.50 16.05 -30.32
N ILE A 1109 -39.01 17.09 -29.67
CA ILE A 1109 -38.24 18.23 -29.20
C ILE A 1109 -38.03 18.09 -27.70
N ALA A 1110 -36.78 17.98 -27.27
CA ALA A 1110 -36.43 17.57 -25.92
C ALA A 1110 -35.28 18.37 -25.31
N ASP A 1111 -35.27 18.47 -23.98
CA ASP A 1111 -34.15 18.97 -23.18
C ASP A 1111 -33.68 17.94 -22.14
N ASP A 1112 -33.50 16.69 -22.59
CA ASP A 1112 -33.11 15.57 -21.75
C ASP A 1112 -31.95 14.75 -22.32
N PHE A 1113 -31.56 13.66 -21.66
CA PHE A 1113 -30.43 12.82 -22.06
C PHE A 1113 -30.85 11.62 -22.94
N GLY A 1114 -32.04 11.68 -23.55
CA GLY A 1114 -32.59 10.67 -24.44
C GLY A 1114 -33.42 9.57 -23.76
N GLN A 1115 -33.62 9.64 -22.43
CA GLN A 1115 -34.31 8.57 -21.71
C GLN A 1115 -35.76 8.35 -22.18
N LYS A 1116 -36.43 9.42 -22.62
CA LYS A 1116 -37.82 9.37 -23.11
C LYS A 1116 -37.89 8.62 -24.44
N ASP A 1117 -36.99 8.93 -25.37
CA ASP A 1117 -36.87 8.28 -26.68
C ASP A 1117 -36.55 6.78 -26.55
N ILE A 1118 -35.64 6.46 -25.62
CA ILE A 1118 -35.30 5.08 -25.31
C ILE A 1118 -36.49 4.30 -24.75
N LEU A 1119 -37.26 4.87 -23.81
CA LEU A 1119 -38.45 4.20 -23.26
C LEU A 1119 -39.52 3.96 -24.34
N LEU A 1120 -39.81 4.97 -25.16
CA LEU A 1120 -40.78 4.87 -26.26
C LEU A 1120 -40.39 3.80 -27.29
N SER A 1121 -39.10 3.68 -27.61
CA SER A 1121 -38.59 2.67 -28.56
C SER A 1121 -38.45 1.27 -27.96
N LEU A 1122 -38.21 1.15 -26.65
CA LEU A 1122 -38.14 -0.15 -25.96
C LEU A 1122 -39.50 -0.85 -25.94
N GLN A 1123 -40.57 -0.08 -25.73
CA GLN A 1123 -41.92 -0.62 -25.63
C GLN A 1123 -42.54 -0.89 -27.02
N GLN A 1124 -42.29 -0.07 -28.04
CA GLN A 1124 -42.71 -0.34 -29.41
C GLN A 1124 -41.54 -0.22 -30.40
N ALA A 1125 -41.03 -1.38 -30.82
CA ALA A 1125 -39.85 -1.48 -31.69
C ALA A 1125 -40.00 -0.84 -33.08
N LYS A 1126 -41.23 -0.75 -33.59
CA LYS A 1126 -41.54 -0.25 -34.93
C LYS A 1126 -41.60 1.28 -35.02
N ARG A 1127 -41.66 1.99 -33.88
CA ARG A 1127 -41.64 3.44 -33.85
C ARG A 1127 -40.32 3.97 -34.38
N LYS A 1128 -40.40 5.03 -35.17
CA LYS A 1128 -39.22 5.78 -35.63
C LYS A 1128 -39.23 7.12 -34.94
N ILE A 1129 -38.19 7.38 -34.15
CA ILE A 1129 -38.10 8.59 -33.33
C ILE A 1129 -36.96 9.43 -33.87
N PHE A 1130 -37.26 10.65 -34.29
CA PHE A 1130 -36.28 11.67 -34.62
C PHE A 1130 -36.32 12.69 -33.48
N SER A 1131 -35.21 12.91 -32.80
CA SER A 1131 -35.15 13.73 -31.58
C SER A 1131 -34.19 14.89 -31.77
N TRP A 1132 -34.66 16.10 -31.51
CA TRP A 1132 -33.85 17.32 -31.51
C TRP A 1132 -33.67 17.82 -30.08
N ILE A 1133 -32.41 17.83 -29.65
CA ILE A 1133 -31.98 18.34 -28.34
C ILE A 1133 -31.06 19.53 -28.58
N ARG A 1134 -31.43 20.69 -28.02
CA ARG A 1134 -30.73 21.98 -28.25
C ARG A 1134 -29.31 21.94 -27.66
N ASP A 1135 -29.18 21.46 -26.43
CA ASP A 1135 -27.89 21.29 -25.74
C ASP A 1135 -27.03 20.20 -26.42
N GLU A 1136 -25.84 20.58 -26.87
CA GLU A 1136 -24.92 19.66 -27.57
C GLU A 1136 -24.46 18.51 -26.67
N GLU A 1137 -24.18 18.78 -25.39
CA GLU A 1137 -23.68 17.76 -24.46
C GLU A 1137 -24.77 16.71 -24.19
N LYS A 1138 -26.00 17.15 -23.87
CA LYS A 1138 -27.16 16.26 -23.69
C LYS A 1138 -27.45 15.43 -24.94
N ARG A 1139 -27.39 16.05 -26.13
CA ARG A 1139 -27.58 15.36 -27.42
C ARG A 1139 -26.52 14.29 -27.65
N ASN A 1140 -25.25 14.60 -27.43
CA ASN A 1140 -24.14 13.65 -27.56
C ASN A 1140 -24.28 12.48 -26.57
N ILE A 1141 -24.75 12.74 -25.35
CA ILE A 1141 -25.02 11.69 -24.35
C ILE A 1141 -26.14 10.75 -24.81
N ALA A 1142 -27.20 11.32 -25.39
CA ALA A 1142 -28.35 10.60 -25.90
C ALA A 1142 -27.99 9.71 -27.10
N GLU A 1143 -27.21 10.26 -28.04
CA GLU A 1143 -26.68 9.55 -29.22
C GLU A 1143 -25.74 8.41 -28.81
N ASN A 1144 -24.88 8.63 -27.82
CA ASN A 1144 -23.96 7.62 -27.31
C ASN A 1144 -24.62 6.64 -26.31
N ASN A 1145 -25.83 6.17 -26.62
CA ASN A 1145 -26.53 5.13 -25.87
C ASN A 1145 -26.55 3.82 -26.69
N TYR A 1146 -26.20 2.70 -26.05
CA TYR A 1146 -26.08 1.43 -26.77
C TYR A 1146 -27.40 0.96 -27.42
N LEU A 1147 -28.55 1.38 -26.91
CA LEU A 1147 -29.85 1.00 -27.46
C LEU A 1147 -30.13 1.66 -28.81
N VAL A 1148 -29.52 2.82 -29.09
CA VAL A 1148 -29.61 3.53 -30.37
C VAL A 1148 -29.06 2.67 -31.52
N GLN A 1149 -28.05 1.83 -31.25
CA GLN A 1149 -27.47 0.92 -32.25
C GLN A 1149 -28.45 -0.18 -32.72
N LYS A 1150 -29.52 -0.44 -31.97
CA LYS A 1150 -30.51 -1.51 -32.25
C LYS A 1150 -31.94 -1.02 -32.42
N ARG A 1151 -32.23 0.24 -32.11
CA ARG A 1151 -33.56 0.85 -32.17
C ARG A 1151 -33.57 1.99 -33.18
N SER A 1152 -34.73 2.28 -33.77
CA SER A 1152 -34.89 3.37 -34.74
C SER A 1152 -35.05 4.73 -34.04
N VAL A 1153 -34.02 5.15 -33.30
CA VAL A 1153 -33.93 6.47 -32.65
C VAL A 1153 -32.79 7.24 -33.32
N PHE A 1154 -33.06 8.46 -33.78
CA PHE A 1154 -32.11 9.30 -34.50
C PHE A 1154 -32.06 10.66 -33.84
N TYR A 1155 -30.91 11.06 -33.31
CA TYR A 1155 -30.72 12.39 -32.75
C TYR A 1155 -30.19 13.32 -33.84
N ILE A 1156 -30.97 14.34 -34.18
CA ILE A 1156 -30.67 15.26 -35.29
C ILE A 1156 -30.04 16.55 -34.78
N LYS A 1157 -29.19 17.18 -35.60
CA LYS A 1157 -28.51 18.43 -35.23
C LYS A 1157 -29.36 19.65 -35.58
N ASN A 1158 -30.07 19.56 -36.70
CA ASN A 1158 -30.91 20.63 -37.20
C ASN A 1158 -32.37 20.13 -37.34
N PRO A 1159 -33.36 20.84 -36.78
CA PRO A 1159 -34.77 20.43 -36.88
C PRO A 1159 -35.27 20.29 -38.33
N PHE A 1160 -34.63 20.95 -39.31
CA PHE A 1160 -34.98 20.85 -40.73
C PHE A 1160 -34.41 19.60 -41.45
N GLU A 1161 -33.67 18.72 -40.77
CA GLU A 1161 -33.10 17.50 -41.37
C GLU A 1161 -34.15 16.39 -41.65
N ILE A 1162 -35.37 16.53 -41.12
CA ILE A 1162 -36.43 15.54 -41.30
C ILE A 1162 -37.07 15.70 -42.70
N THR A 1163 -36.78 14.75 -43.59
CA THR A 1163 -37.30 14.72 -44.97
C THR A 1163 -38.63 13.97 -45.12
N LYS A 1164 -39.17 13.36 -44.06
CA LYS A 1164 -40.46 12.64 -44.05
C LYS A 1164 -41.47 13.34 -43.16
N LYS A 1165 -42.72 13.50 -43.61
CA LYS A 1165 -43.83 13.98 -42.76
C LYS A 1165 -43.92 13.11 -41.49
N ALA A 1166 -43.63 13.69 -40.33
CA ALA A 1166 -43.81 13.03 -39.05
C ALA A 1166 -45.32 12.92 -38.72
N ASP A 1167 -45.73 11.80 -38.13
CA ASP A 1167 -47.12 11.57 -37.74
C ASP A 1167 -47.46 12.35 -36.46
N ILE A 1168 -46.48 12.51 -35.57
CA ILE A 1168 -46.61 13.13 -34.25
C ILE A 1168 -45.43 14.05 -33.98
N LEU A 1169 -45.71 15.28 -33.55
CA LEU A 1169 -44.75 16.16 -32.89
C LEU A 1169 -44.89 16.02 -31.37
N LEU A 1170 -43.88 15.47 -30.70
CA LEU A 1170 -43.79 15.37 -29.24
C LEU A 1170 -42.91 16.53 -28.74
N ILE A 1171 -43.39 17.30 -27.77
CA ILE A 1171 -42.62 18.41 -27.17
C ILE A 1171 -42.49 18.15 -25.68
N SER A 1172 -41.26 18.06 -25.19
CA SER A 1172 -40.95 17.89 -23.77
C SER A 1172 -39.88 18.86 -23.24
N ASP A 1173 -39.39 19.76 -24.10
CA ASP A 1173 -38.57 20.90 -23.70
C ASP A 1173 -39.47 22.01 -23.14
N PRO A 1174 -39.36 22.36 -21.84
CA PRO A 1174 -40.18 23.40 -21.23
C PRO A 1174 -39.83 24.83 -21.70
N ALA A 1175 -38.68 25.02 -22.35
CA ALA A 1175 -38.20 26.30 -22.86
C ALA A 1175 -38.44 26.48 -24.37
N PHE A 1176 -39.10 25.52 -25.03
CA PHE A 1176 -39.40 25.60 -26.45
C PHE A 1176 -40.46 26.67 -26.75
N ASP A 1177 -40.23 27.47 -27.78
CA ASP A 1177 -41.17 28.47 -28.26
C ASP A 1177 -42.12 27.84 -29.29
N PHE A 1178 -43.42 27.84 -28.98
CA PHE A 1178 -44.44 27.23 -29.83
C PHE A 1178 -44.64 27.96 -31.16
N ASP A 1179 -44.22 29.22 -31.27
CA ASP A 1179 -44.29 29.99 -32.52
C ASP A 1179 -43.25 29.50 -33.55
N GLU A 1180 -42.25 28.71 -33.14
CA GLU A 1180 -41.28 28.07 -34.05
C GLU A 1180 -41.88 26.90 -34.86
N ILE A 1181 -43.11 26.46 -34.56
CA ILE A 1181 -43.79 25.38 -35.28
C ILE A 1181 -44.30 25.89 -36.65
N LYS A 1182 -43.51 25.70 -37.70
CA LYS A 1182 -43.83 26.13 -39.08
C LYS A 1182 -44.58 25.09 -39.91
N GLU A 1183 -44.54 23.81 -39.53
CA GLU A 1183 -45.18 22.71 -40.26
C GLU A 1183 -46.47 22.22 -39.57
N ASN A 1184 -47.49 21.89 -40.36
CA ASN A 1184 -48.72 21.29 -39.86
C ASN A 1184 -48.55 19.78 -39.63
N TYR A 1185 -48.19 19.40 -38.40
CA TYR A 1185 -48.18 18.00 -37.94
C TYR A 1185 -49.61 17.50 -37.68
N PRO A 1186 -49.95 16.23 -37.99
CA PRO A 1186 -51.29 15.68 -37.74
C PRO A 1186 -51.69 15.70 -36.25
N PHE A 1187 -50.72 15.39 -35.38
CA PHE A 1187 -50.89 15.39 -33.93
C PHE A 1187 -49.70 16.09 -33.25
N ILE A 1188 -49.99 16.89 -32.21
CA ILE A 1188 -48.99 17.49 -31.33
C ILE A 1188 -49.27 16.98 -29.91
N ILE A 1189 -48.24 16.46 -29.24
CA ILE A 1189 -48.30 15.99 -27.85
C ILE A 1189 -47.36 16.83 -27.01
N LEU A 1190 -47.89 17.49 -25.99
CA LEU A 1190 -47.11 18.17 -24.96
C LEU A 1190 -46.93 17.23 -23.76
N PHE A 1191 -45.68 17.01 -23.35
CA PHE A 1191 -45.31 16.11 -22.26
C PHE A 1191 -44.62 16.87 -21.13
N ASN A 1192 -45.19 16.84 -19.92
CA ASN A 1192 -44.69 17.50 -18.71
C ASN A 1192 -44.45 19.02 -18.86
N ILE A 1193 -45.13 19.66 -19.80
CA ILE A 1193 -45.14 21.11 -19.97
C ILE A 1193 -46.42 21.64 -19.32
N LYS A 1194 -46.30 22.42 -18.25
CA LYS A 1194 -47.44 23.11 -17.65
C LYS A 1194 -48.13 23.93 -18.75
N ASN A 1195 -49.43 23.73 -18.97
CA ASN A 1195 -50.28 24.38 -19.98
C ASN A 1195 -50.08 25.91 -20.01
N LYS A 1196 -49.03 26.40 -20.66
CA LYS A 1196 -48.92 27.79 -21.08
C LYS A 1196 -49.58 27.86 -22.44
N ASN A 1197 -50.84 28.30 -22.47
CA ASN A 1197 -51.59 28.83 -23.61
C ASN A 1197 -51.12 28.36 -25.01
N PHE A 1198 -51.13 27.05 -25.28
CA PHE A 1198 -51.02 26.57 -26.66
C PHE A 1198 -52.35 26.84 -27.37
N GLU A 1199 -52.59 28.10 -27.73
CA GLU A 1199 -53.75 28.56 -28.50
C GLU A 1199 -53.35 28.74 -29.96
N ASN A 1200 -53.15 27.63 -30.67
CA ASN A 1200 -52.90 27.67 -32.10
C ASN A 1200 -54.24 27.55 -32.87
N LEU A 1201 -54.54 28.52 -33.73
CA LEU A 1201 -55.78 28.57 -34.53
C LEU A 1201 -55.99 27.30 -35.38
N ASN A 1202 -54.93 26.56 -35.71
CA ASN A 1202 -54.97 25.37 -36.56
C ASN A 1202 -55.19 24.04 -35.80
N TYR A 1203 -55.26 24.04 -34.46
CA TYR A 1203 -55.31 22.81 -33.67
C TYR A 1203 -56.45 22.79 -32.64
N THR A 1204 -57.02 21.61 -32.38
CA THR A 1204 -58.01 21.36 -31.32
C THR A 1204 -57.48 20.37 -30.30
N LYS A 1205 -57.66 20.65 -29.01
CA LYS A 1205 -57.30 19.73 -27.94
C LYS A 1205 -58.25 18.52 -27.93
N GLU A 1206 -57.70 17.32 -28.15
CA GLU A 1206 -58.46 16.06 -28.20
C GLU A 1206 -58.43 15.32 -26.85
N TYR A 1207 -57.35 15.48 -26.09
CA TYR A 1207 -57.15 14.84 -24.79
C TYR A 1207 -56.28 15.73 -23.88
N GLY A 1208 -56.52 15.72 -22.57
CA GLY A 1208 -55.69 16.44 -21.61
C GLY A 1208 -55.73 15.82 -20.22
N SER A 1209 -54.60 15.28 -19.78
CA SER A 1209 -54.28 15.04 -18.37
C SER A 1209 -53.42 16.21 -17.83
N GLU A 1210 -53.09 16.19 -16.54
CA GLU A 1210 -52.21 17.19 -15.90
C GLU A 1210 -50.80 17.22 -16.54
N PHE A 1211 -50.36 16.09 -17.10
CA PHE A 1211 -48.99 15.88 -17.59
C PHE A 1211 -48.88 15.59 -19.09
N VAL A 1212 -49.98 15.22 -19.76
CA VAL A 1212 -50.02 14.98 -21.21
C VAL A 1212 -51.19 15.73 -21.84
N SER A 1213 -50.92 16.55 -22.85
CA SER A 1213 -51.97 17.21 -23.64
C SER A 1213 -51.79 16.90 -25.13
N ILE A 1214 -52.87 16.53 -25.80
CA ILE A 1214 -52.87 16.11 -27.21
C ILE A 1214 -53.72 17.07 -28.02
N PHE A 1215 -53.14 17.57 -29.10
CA PHE A 1215 -53.76 18.46 -30.04
C PHE A 1215 -53.76 17.83 -31.42
N ARG A 1216 -54.89 17.92 -32.11
CA ARG A 1216 -55.07 17.41 -33.46
C ARG A 1216 -55.30 18.56 -34.42
N VAL A 1217 -54.76 18.48 -35.63
CA VAL A 1217 -54.96 19.52 -36.64
C VAL A 1217 -56.45 19.63 -37.00
N LYS A 1218 -56.98 20.85 -37.06
CA LYS A 1218 -58.35 21.14 -37.50
C LYS A 1218 -58.48 20.74 -38.97
N LYS A 1219 -59.53 20.01 -39.30
CA LYS A 1219 -59.84 19.61 -40.67
C LYS A 1219 -60.28 20.77 -41.53
#